data_AF-A0A942HV41-F1
#
_entry.id   AF-A0A942HV41-F1
#
_cell.length_a   1.000
_cell.length_b   1.000
_cell.length_c   1.000
_cell.angle_alpha   90.00
_cell.angle_beta   90.00
_cell.angle_gamma   90.00
#
_symmetry.space_group_name_H-M   'P 1'
#
loop_
_entity.id
_entity.type
_entity.pdbx_description
1 polymer ?
#
loop_
_entity_poly.entity_id
_entity_poly.type
_entity_poly.pdbx_seq_one_letter_code
_entity_poly.pdbx_strand_id
1 'polypeptide(L)'
;MKAKAIAGVLVLCMQATSLLGCSAETDESTQNKQEPKPAAASLPANLKPSKYQTEQEWIVDSIGRDIAEMLVFAKYHDDSTVPQTPDSLNFKTTTVDPKLNKYKFQVTLPKTTEPVVFDFVLDKYAWSPATYQPFAQKLIEAMRLKPDPTSDVPGDFLKIISDADRTTLYKQNERIASGFSKAPLDASLHQQAALLQATLDMLELAGSFCDTRAPLNRICAHLAIAQCTSTNGELNLVGRIADIALESMSCRDGVAVSKDDELAKPQTDPIVKSWLRALRIRSSGDFRSYDESNHTPIEASQFGLRYADSRSAEKILEYIDAHKCTPSLRWMRMALASRGSVGTGHAVDARMFPLELSDLVEDYQAFNGDTIKSQTQCVDELNKHATRCLQTVGGKPRLLPLSWGDIAYYHARHVIWAANQEYNFNEHMFCSPASAASSLRRAESLLDGMNLLPMLYLGVPIDDKHRETTQKFLAGMERLLVEHPETVPALPWISAKMTGEEAQPPIKLMSQPERWFSPPMPVGTAFYYGDRCSPKTAELDLAELTRPHELCPMSEPVCEDYARKKYGESPNGEQLKEAYGPIAEYNYRVMARIADADYKSPEKYESEMEKVAKLDPGKYFNLAHYCVNHNERDKAARFYQLGMDNADSAVLASNVSFWLVNYYFDHNEKQKAMQLAENSAATYSERGLHCLARLYERMGEWKKAEELYDSSKRRYENDEALTGFYLRNKDKDPQYAAQAEPLIKSTFPDGIHKVELSQCKAPPVVGNKIIKCEYYPESIGFAKDNIIVALNGYRIDNNPQYQIIRQMALTPALKFIVWDGKQYKEIAAESVNDENRIGISFDENFPVPKTK
;
A
#
# COMPACT_ATOMS: atom_id res chain seq x y z
N MET A 1 8.30 -32.40 -24.95
CA MET A 1 9.02 -31.10 -24.76
C MET A 1 8.58 -30.34 -23.50
N LYS A 2 7.30 -30.39 -23.07
CA LYS A 2 6.86 -29.85 -21.75
C LYS A 2 7.51 -30.49 -20.50
N ALA A 3 8.04 -31.72 -20.60
CA ALA A 3 8.60 -32.46 -19.45
C ALA A 3 10.03 -32.06 -19.02
N LYS A 4 10.82 -31.34 -19.85
CA LYS A 4 12.19 -30.91 -19.49
C LYS A 4 12.24 -29.51 -18.84
N ALA A 5 11.29 -28.62 -19.15
CA ALA A 5 11.15 -27.33 -18.47
C ALA A 5 10.71 -27.51 -17.00
N ILE A 6 9.89 -28.54 -16.74
CA ILE A 6 9.40 -28.89 -15.42
C ILE A 6 10.54 -29.28 -14.46
N ALA A 7 11.66 -29.85 -14.92
CA ALA A 7 12.74 -30.34 -14.04
C ALA A 7 13.61 -29.23 -13.43
N GLY A 8 13.83 -28.10 -14.12
CA GLY A 8 14.60 -26.96 -13.60
C GLY A 8 13.78 -26.10 -12.63
N VAL A 9 12.51 -25.84 -12.99
CA VAL A 9 11.50 -25.23 -12.09
C VAL A 9 11.31 -26.09 -10.85
N LEU A 10 11.27 -27.41 -10.99
CA LEU A 10 11.16 -28.35 -9.87
C LEU A 10 12.35 -28.30 -8.91
N VAL A 11 13.59 -28.00 -9.31
CA VAL A 11 14.71 -27.96 -8.36
C VAL A 11 14.69 -26.68 -7.50
N LEU A 12 14.45 -25.52 -8.11
CA LEU A 12 14.28 -24.25 -7.38
C LEU A 12 12.97 -24.23 -6.57
N CYS A 13 11.86 -24.71 -7.15
CA CYS A 13 10.58 -24.82 -6.44
C CYS A 13 10.57 -25.95 -5.42
N MET A 14 11.23 -27.11 -5.60
CA MET A 14 11.38 -28.14 -4.56
C MET A 14 12.34 -27.70 -3.47
N GLN A 15 13.37 -26.89 -3.74
CA GLN A 15 14.13 -26.24 -2.66
C GLN A 15 13.25 -25.24 -1.89
N ALA A 16 12.37 -24.50 -2.58
CA ALA A 16 11.42 -23.59 -1.94
C ALA A 16 10.26 -24.29 -1.19
N THR A 17 9.79 -25.45 -1.67
CA THR A 17 8.65 -26.23 -1.11
C THR A 17 9.06 -27.35 -0.16
N SER A 18 10.27 -27.90 -0.24
CA SER A 18 10.76 -28.89 0.75
C SER A 18 10.94 -28.29 2.16
N LEU A 19 10.98 -26.97 2.27
CA LEU A 19 10.96 -26.22 3.53
C LEU A 19 9.53 -25.88 4.03
N LEU A 20 8.47 -26.15 3.25
CA LEU A 20 7.06 -25.96 3.65
C LEU A 20 6.45 -27.18 4.36
N GLY A 21 7.21 -28.27 4.51
CA GLY A 21 6.77 -29.47 5.23
C GLY A 21 6.86 -29.28 6.75
N CYS A 22 5.75 -28.89 7.38
CA CYS A 22 5.59 -28.99 8.83
C CYS A 22 5.67 -30.47 9.28
N SER A 23 6.73 -30.82 9.99
CA SER A 23 6.59 -31.55 11.25
C SER A 23 7.22 -30.69 12.33
N ALA A 24 6.37 -30.10 13.17
CA ALA A 24 6.79 -29.57 14.45
C ALA A 24 7.18 -30.76 15.33
N GLU A 25 8.44 -31.17 15.28
CA GLU A 25 9.07 -31.95 16.34
C GLU A 25 10.02 -31.01 17.08
N THR A 26 9.61 -30.67 18.30
CA THR A 26 10.44 -30.06 19.33
C THR A 26 11.58 -31.02 19.64
N ASP A 27 12.79 -30.71 19.16
CA ASP A 27 14.01 -31.33 19.69
C ASP A 27 14.93 -30.21 20.20
N GLU A 28 14.73 -29.86 21.46
CA GLU A 28 15.70 -29.12 22.27
C GLU A 28 16.92 -30.02 22.49
N SER A 29 17.91 -29.93 21.61
CA SER A 29 19.28 -30.32 21.97
C SER A 29 20.25 -29.19 21.69
N THR A 30 20.79 -28.69 22.80
CA THR A 30 21.81 -27.65 22.90
C THR A 30 23.10 -28.11 22.23
N GLN A 31 23.44 -27.52 21.08
CA GLN A 31 24.84 -27.45 20.64
C GLN A 31 25.30 -26.00 20.56
N ASN A 32 26.06 -25.67 21.59
CA ASN A 32 26.82 -24.45 21.80
C ASN A 32 27.90 -24.32 20.70
N LYS A 33 27.58 -23.69 19.58
CA LYS A 33 28.58 -23.12 18.67
C LYS A 33 28.56 -21.61 18.86
N GLN A 34 29.67 -21.07 19.36
CA GLN A 34 29.94 -19.64 19.35
C GLN A 34 29.86 -19.13 17.91
N GLU A 35 28.77 -18.44 17.59
CA GLU A 35 28.69 -17.64 16.39
C GLU A 35 29.72 -16.51 16.48
N PRO A 36 30.47 -16.24 15.40
CA PRO A 36 31.37 -15.10 15.37
C PRO A 36 30.54 -13.81 15.46
N LYS A 37 30.87 -12.97 16.45
CA LYS A 37 30.29 -11.64 16.63
C LYS A 37 30.47 -10.84 15.33
N PRO A 38 29.40 -10.44 14.60
CA PRO A 38 29.56 -9.65 13.39
C PRO A 38 30.10 -8.26 13.76
N ALA A 39 31.04 -7.77 12.96
CA ALA A 39 31.46 -6.37 13.03
C ALA A 39 30.25 -5.48 12.70
N ALA A 40 30.05 -4.41 13.48
CA ALA A 40 29.04 -3.39 13.16
C ALA A 40 29.27 -2.90 11.72
N ALA A 41 28.26 -3.04 10.86
CA ALA A 41 28.33 -2.56 9.49
C ALA A 41 28.46 -1.03 9.52
N SER A 42 29.67 -0.51 9.34
CA SER A 42 29.88 0.91 9.07
C SER A 42 29.52 1.20 7.62
N LEU A 43 29.02 2.40 7.33
CA LEU A 43 28.72 2.85 5.97
C LEU A 43 29.93 2.60 5.05
N PRO A 44 29.74 2.10 3.81
CA PRO A 44 30.86 1.78 2.92
C PRO A 44 31.68 3.03 2.60
N ALA A 45 32.98 3.01 2.85
CA ALA A 45 33.84 4.20 2.77
C ALA A 45 34.17 4.69 1.35
N ASN A 46 33.69 4.03 0.28
CA ASN A 46 34.07 4.29 -1.11
C ASN A 46 32.91 4.07 -2.11
N LEU A 47 31.74 4.66 -1.86
CA LEU A 47 30.63 4.61 -2.80
C LEU A 47 30.85 5.56 -3.98
N LYS A 48 30.50 5.14 -5.19
CA LYS A 48 30.60 5.97 -6.40
C LYS A 48 29.27 6.71 -6.61
N PRO A 49 29.22 8.04 -6.44
CA PRO A 49 27.97 8.77 -6.61
C PRO A 49 27.41 8.63 -8.03
N SER A 50 26.09 8.58 -8.12
CA SER A 50 25.38 8.67 -9.40
C SER A 50 25.80 9.91 -10.18
N LYS A 51 25.78 9.79 -11.51
CA LYS A 51 26.07 10.93 -12.38
C LYS A 51 24.95 11.99 -12.37
N TYR A 52 23.75 11.61 -11.93
CA TYR A 52 22.60 12.50 -11.84
C TYR A 52 22.51 13.13 -10.46
N GLN A 53 22.15 14.41 -10.40
CA GLN A 53 21.93 15.10 -9.13
C GLN A 53 20.49 14.98 -8.65
N THR A 54 19.53 14.88 -9.58
CA THR A 54 18.11 14.80 -9.28
C THR A 54 17.39 13.78 -10.16
N GLU A 55 16.23 13.31 -9.68
CA GLU A 55 15.36 12.42 -10.43
C GLU A 55 14.90 13.04 -11.76
N GLN A 56 14.57 14.34 -11.75
CA GLN A 56 14.15 15.04 -12.96
C GLN A 56 15.29 15.12 -13.99
N GLU A 57 16.53 15.33 -13.55
CA GLU A 57 17.68 15.28 -14.44
C GLU A 57 17.84 13.89 -15.09
N TRP A 58 17.66 12.81 -14.31
CA TRP A 58 17.69 11.45 -14.84
C TRP A 58 16.57 11.17 -15.86
N ILE A 59 15.34 11.62 -15.58
CA ILE A 59 14.19 11.51 -16.50
C ILE A 59 14.52 12.23 -17.82
N VAL A 60 14.98 13.48 -17.73
CA VAL A 60 15.32 14.32 -18.89
C VAL A 60 16.46 13.69 -19.70
N ASP A 61 17.53 13.20 -19.06
CA ASP A 61 18.64 12.52 -19.72
C ASP A 61 18.18 11.24 -20.42
N SER A 62 17.36 10.44 -19.74
CA SER A 62 16.90 9.15 -20.27
C SER A 62 16.06 9.34 -21.54
N ILE A 63 15.10 10.26 -21.53
CA ILE A 63 14.25 10.56 -22.70
C ILE A 63 15.10 11.10 -23.85
N GLY A 64 15.95 12.09 -23.59
CA GLY A 64 16.80 12.69 -24.62
C GLY A 64 17.78 11.69 -25.23
N ARG A 65 18.36 10.81 -24.40
CA ARG A 65 19.27 9.77 -24.87
C ARG A 65 18.56 8.70 -25.68
N ASP A 66 17.37 8.23 -25.28
CA ASP A 66 16.59 7.27 -26.06
C ASP A 66 16.25 7.83 -27.46
N ILE A 67 15.85 9.11 -27.55
CA ILE A 67 15.62 9.78 -28.84
C ILE A 67 16.89 9.77 -29.69
N ALA A 68 18.03 10.17 -29.11
CA ALA A 68 19.28 10.25 -29.84
C ALA A 68 19.77 8.86 -30.29
N GLU A 69 19.67 7.83 -29.44
CA GLU A 69 20.04 6.45 -29.77
C GLU A 69 19.16 5.89 -30.90
N MET A 70 17.84 6.09 -30.86
CA MET A 70 16.93 5.66 -31.93
C MET A 70 17.23 6.33 -33.27
N LEU A 71 17.51 7.64 -33.27
CA LEU A 71 17.81 8.36 -34.52
C LEU A 71 19.21 8.06 -35.05
N VAL A 72 20.18 7.79 -34.19
CA VAL A 72 21.51 7.27 -34.59
C VAL A 72 21.40 5.87 -35.18
N PHE A 73 20.56 5.01 -34.60
CA PHE A 73 20.23 3.72 -35.19
C PHE A 73 19.65 3.92 -36.60
N ALA A 74 18.63 4.76 -36.73
CA ALA A 74 18.00 5.06 -38.02
C ALA A 74 19.00 5.47 -39.10
N LYS A 75 20.01 6.28 -38.73
CA LYS A 75 21.01 6.78 -39.65
C LYS A 75 22.07 5.74 -40.07
N TYR A 76 22.52 4.90 -39.15
CA TYR A 76 23.73 4.10 -39.34
C TYR A 76 23.53 2.57 -39.23
N HIS A 77 22.29 2.06 -39.12
CA HIS A 77 22.07 0.62 -38.87
C HIS A 77 22.59 -0.31 -39.97
N ASP A 78 22.73 0.21 -41.19
CA ASP A 78 23.36 -0.49 -42.32
C ASP A 78 24.88 -0.24 -42.43
N ASP A 79 25.44 0.62 -41.59
CA ASP A 79 26.85 1.01 -41.62
C ASP A 79 27.65 0.27 -40.55
N SER A 80 28.21 -0.88 -40.92
CA SER A 80 29.02 -1.73 -40.04
C SER A 80 30.30 -1.07 -39.52
N THR A 81 30.68 0.10 -40.03
CA THR A 81 31.86 0.86 -39.56
C THR A 81 31.53 1.78 -38.39
N VAL A 82 30.26 1.98 -38.07
CA VAL A 82 29.80 2.76 -36.92
C VAL A 82 29.39 1.81 -35.80
N PRO A 83 30.10 1.80 -34.66
CA PRO A 83 29.62 1.12 -33.47
C PRO A 83 28.29 1.74 -33.05
N GLN A 84 27.24 0.92 -33.01
CA GLN A 84 25.91 1.32 -32.55
C GLN A 84 25.56 0.56 -31.27
N THR A 85 26.44 0.68 -30.27
CA THR A 85 26.19 0.11 -28.95
C THR A 85 25.59 1.19 -28.05
N PRO A 86 24.85 0.82 -26.98
CA PRO A 86 24.30 1.79 -26.03
C PRO A 86 25.36 2.79 -25.52
N ASP A 87 26.62 2.37 -25.38
CA ASP A 87 27.72 3.19 -24.84
C ASP A 87 28.52 3.96 -25.90
N SER A 88 28.23 3.76 -27.19
CA SER A 88 28.95 4.42 -28.29
C SER A 88 28.57 5.88 -28.49
N LEU A 89 27.41 6.30 -27.97
CA LEU A 89 26.90 7.66 -28.14
C LEU A 89 27.44 8.59 -27.05
N ASN A 90 28.20 9.60 -27.47
CA ASN A 90 28.56 10.70 -26.58
C ASN A 90 27.36 11.67 -26.44
N PHE A 91 26.50 11.36 -25.48
CA PHE A 91 25.34 12.17 -25.10
C PHE A 91 25.54 12.72 -23.69
N LYS A 92 25.31 14.03 -23.54
CA LYS A 92 25.39 14.72 -22.25
C LYS A 92 24.19 15.62 -22.05
N THR A 93 23.53 15.43 -20.91
CA THR A 93 22.58 16.41 -20.35
C THR A 93 23.32 17.35 -19.40
N THR A 94 22.97 18.63 -19.43
CA THR A 94 23.43 19.63 -18.46
C THR A 94 22.24 20.42 -17.94
N THR A 95 22.06 20.44 -16.63
CA THR A 95 21.15 21.37 -15.97
C THR A 95 21.75 22.77 -16.03
N VAL A 96 21.18 23.65 -16.85
CA VAL A 96 21.66 25.03 -17.06
C VAL A 96 21.18 25.94 -15.93
N ASP A 97 19.90 25.82 -15.57
CA ASP A 97 19.31 26.50 -14.43
C ASP A 97 18.20 25.61 -13.83
N PRO A 98 18.42 25.00 -12.66
CA PRO A 98 17.44 24.11 -12.04
C PRO A 98 16.17 24.86 -11.59
N LYS A 99 16.26 26.15 -11.24
CA LYS A 99 15.09 26.93 -10.79
C LYS A 99 14.14 27.27 -11.93
N LEU A 100 14.70 27.44 -13.13
CA LEU A 100 13.93 27.69 -14.35
C LEU A 100 13.66 26.40 -15.13
N ASN A 101 14.01 25.22 -14.59
CA ASN A 101 13.95 23.93 -15.28
C ASN A 101 14.58 23.99 -16.69
N LYS A 102 15.72 24.67 -16.80
CA LYS A 102 16.43 24.87 -18.07
C LYS A 102 17.52 23.82 -18.24
N TYR A 103 17.48 23.13 -19.37
CA TYR A 103 18.37 22.02 -19.69
C TYR A 103 19.06 22.23 -21.04
N LYS A 104 20.17 21.53 -21.21
CA LYS A 104 20.92 21.45 -22.46
C LYS A 104 21.27 20.02 -22.77
N PHE A 105 20.92 19.58 -23.99
CA PHE A 105 21.47 18.37 -24.58
C PHE A 105 22.67 18.71 -25.47
N GLN A 106 23.70 17.88 -25.37
CA GLN A 106 24.83 17.88 -26.28
C GLN A 106 25.04 16.45 -26.77
N VAL A 107 25.01 16.25 -28.07
CA VAL A 107 25.26 14.93 -28.68
C VAL A 107 26.28 15.05 -29.80
N THR A 108 27.36 14.27 -29.72
CA THR A 108 28.31 14.12 -30.82
C THR A 108 27.90 12.91 -31.66
N LEU A 109 27.47 13.18 -32.89
CA LEU A 109 27.03 12.13 -33.80
C LEU A 109 28.23 11.32 -34.33
N PRO A 110 28.06 10.02 -34.63
CA PRO A 110 29.12 9.24 -35.25
C PRO A 110 29.67 9.89 -36.52
N LYS A 111 30.99 9.80 -36.71
CA LYS A 111 31.72 10.39 -37.85
C LYS A 111 31.67 11.94 -37.91
N THR A 112 31.27 12.60 -36.83
CA THR A 112 31.30 14.07 -36.69
C THR A 112 32.13 14.48 -35.47
N THR A 113 32.69 15.68 -35.50
CA THR A 113 33.42 16.28 -34.36
C THR A 113 32.61 17.34 -33.63
N GLU A 114 31.74 18.05 -34.36
CA GLU A 114 30.91 19.11 -33.81
C GLU A 114 29.64 18.54 -33.15
N PRO A 115 29.38 18.85 -31.87
CA PRO A 115 28.18 18.37 -31.18
C PRO A 115 26.93 19.12 -31.67
N VAL A 116 25.82 18.40 -31.80
CA VAL A 116 24.49 19.01 -31.88
C VAL A 116 24.10 19.46 -30.47
N VAL A 117 23.85 20.76 -30.30
CA VAL A 117 23.46 21.35 -29.02
C VAL A 117 21.99 21.77 -29.06
N PHE A 118 21.23 21.46 -28.02
CA PHE A 118 19.83 21.85 -27.89
C PHE A 118 19.55 22.36 -26.47
N ASP A 119 19.26 23.65 -26.35
CA ASP A 119 18.83 24.29 -25.12
C ASP A 119 17.30 24.35 -25.08
N PHE A 120 16.71 24.00 -23.95
CA PHE A 120 15.25 24.07 -23.75
C PHE A 120 14.86 24.32 -22.30
N VAL A 121 13.62 24.71 -22.12
CA VAL A 121 12.96 24.83 -20.82
C VAL A 121 11.93 23.71 -20.74
N LEU A 122 11.89 23.00 -19.61
CA LEU A 122 10.84 22.04 -19.31
C LEU A 122 9.62 22.81 -18.79
N ASP A 123 8.81 23.35 -19.71
CA ASP A 123 7.68 24.25 -19.42
C ASP A 123 6.30 23.57 -19.44
N LYS A 124 6.21 22.36 -19.99
CA LYS A 124 5.01 21.51 -19.97
C LYS A 124 5.02 20.58 -18.75
N TYR A 125 5.39 19.32 -18.94
CA TYR A 125 5.63 18.37 -17.85
C TYR A 125 6.79 17.43 -18.21
N ALA A 126 7.35 16.77 -17.19
CA ALA A 126 8.57 15.95 -17.30
C ALA A 126 8.52 14.89 -18.40
N TRP A 127 7.35 14.30 -18.65
CA TRP A 127 7.14 13.28 -19.67
C TRP A 127 6.35 13.77 -20.89
N SER A 128 6.34 15.08 -21.17
CA SER A 128 5.63 15.65 -22.33
C SER A 128 6.36 15.35 -23.64
N PRO A 129 5.81 14.53 -24.58
CA PRO A 129 6.45 14.28 -25.86
C PRO A 129 6.74 15.57 -26.63
N ALA A 130 5.83 16.55 -26.53
CA ALA A 130 5.93 17.84 -27.19
C ALA A 130 7.05 18.75 -26.64
N THR A 131 7.65 18.42 -25.49
CA THR A 131 8.87 19.10 -24.99
C THR A 131 10.10 18.62 -25.74
N TYR A 132 10.14 17.33 -26.08
CA TYR A 132 11.30 16.66 -26.68
C TYR A 132 11.22 16.57 -28.21
N GLN A 133 10.02 16.74 -28.79
CA GLN A 133 9.81 16.79 -30.24
C GLN A 133 10.78 17.75 -30.97
N PRO A 134 11.03 19.00 -30.51
CA PRO A 134 11.97 19.89 -31.20
C PRO A 134 13.41 19.38 -31.21
N PHE A 135 13.82 18.62 -30.19
CA PHE A 135 15.13 17.96 -30.16
C PHE A 135 15.21 16.83 -31.21
N ALA A 136 14.18 15.98 -31.27
CA ALA A 136 14.08 14.93 -32.27
C ALA A 136 14.13 15.51 -33.70
N GLN A 137 13.37 16.59 -33.95
CA GLN A 137 13.36 17.31 -35.23
C GLN A 137 14.76 17.82 -35.59
N LYS A 138 15.45 18.46 -34.63
CA LYS A 138 16.81 18.98 -34.85
C LYS A 138 17.81 17.88 -35.22
N LEU A 139 17.69 16.70 -34.61
CA LEU A 139 18.54 15.55 -34.93
C LEU A 139 18.21 14.95 -36.30
N ILE A 140 16.93 14.85 -36.65
CA ILE A 140 16.47 14.43 -37.98
C ILE A 140 17.07 15.33 -39.07
N GLU A 141 17.02 16.66 -38.88
CA GLU A 141 17.61 17.64 -39.79
C GLU A 141 19.14 17.52 -39.87
N ALA A 142 19.82 17.45 -38.71
CA ALA A 142 21.28 17.34 -38.63
C ALA A 142 21.80 16.07 -39.34
N MET A 143 21.10 14.95 -39.21
CA MET A 143 21.44 13.68 -39.87
C MET A 143 20.89 13.54 -41.29
N ARG A 144 20.10 14.52 -41.75
CA ARG A 144 19.38 14.52 -43.04
C ARG A 144 18.54 13.26 -43.22
N LEU A 145 17.86 12.86 -42.16
CA LEU A 145 16.94 11.73 -42.16
C LEU A 145 15.65 12.12 -42.87
N LYS A 146 14.99 11.15 -43.50
CA LYS A 146 13.67 11.30 -44.10
C LYS A 146 12.71 10.36 -43.38
N PRO A 147 11.46 10.76 -43.10
CA PRO A 147 10.46 9.85 -42.58
C PRO A 147 10.31 8.61 -43.48
N ASP A 148 10.22 7.44 -42.86
CA ASP A 148 9.89 6.21 -43.58
C ASP A 148 8.38 6.17 -43.88
N PRO A 149 7.95 5.39 -44.89
CA PRO A 149 6.53 5.14 -45.12
C PRO A 149 5.85 4.61 -43.85
N THR A 150 4.72 5.22 -43.48
CA THR A 150 3.95 4.78 -42.31
C THR A 150 3.29 3.43 -42.58
N SER A 151 3.62 2.42 -41.78
CA SER A 151 2.96 1.11 -41.87
C SER A 151 1.56 1.11 -41.27
N ASP A 152 0.69 0.28 -41.84
CA ASP A 152 -0.61 0.01 -41.24
C ASP A 152 -0.45 -0.68 -39.88
N VAL A 153 -1.27 -0.28 -38.92
CA VAL A 153 -1.42 -1.02 -37.67
C VAL A 153 -2.15 -2.33 -38.00
N PRO A 154 -1.65 -3.51 -37.58
CA PRO A 154 -2.39 -4.75 -37.74
C PRO A 154 -3.78 -4.64 -37.10
N GLY A 155 -4.84 -5.05 -37.80
CA GLY A 155 -6.22 -4.85 -37.35
C GLY A 155 -6.54 -5.52 -36.00
N ASP A 156 -5.77 -6.55 -35.63
CA ASP A 156 -5.88 -7.27 -34.35
C ASP A 156 -4.88 -6.78 -33.29
N PHE A 157 -4.06 -5.76 -33.55
CA PHE A 157 -3.02 -5.30 -32.63
C PHE A 157 -3.57 -4.89 -31.26
N LEU A 158 -4.60 -4.05 -31.23
CA LEU A 158 -5.22 -3.60 -29.97
C LEU A 158 -5.82 -4.78 -29.18
N LYS A 159 -6.39 -5.76 -29.89
CA LYS A 159 -6.92 -6.98 -29.28
C LYS A 159 -5.81 -7.80 -28.64
N ILE A 160 -4.76 -8.08 -29.41
CA ILE A 160 -3.61 -8.85 -28.96
C ILE A 160 -2.95 -8.22 -27.73
N ILE A 161 -2.70 -6.90 -27.75
CA ILE A 161 -2.03 -6.22 -26.64
C ILE A 161 -2.95 -6.17 -25.40
N SER A 162 -4.28 -6.05 -25.61
CA SER A 162 -5.25 -6.05 -24.51
C SER A 162 -5.39 -7.39 -23.78
N ASP A 163 -4.97 -8.51 -24.41
CA ASP A 163 -4.90 -9.81 -23.75
C ASP A 163 -3.87 -9.80 -22.61
N ALA A 164 -2.88 -8.89 -22.69
CA ALA A 164 -1.82 -8.72 -21.70
C ALA A 164 -1.08 -10.04 -21.37
N ASP A 165 -1.09 -10.99 -22.30
CA ASP A 165 -0.36 -12.25 -22.20
C ASP A 165 1.10 -12.04 -22.61
N ARG A 166 2.05 -12.41 -21.74
CA ARG A 166 3.47 -12.10 -21.94
C ARG A 166 4.07 -12.78 -23.17
N THR A 167 3.65 -14.00 -23.50
CA THR A 167 4.08 -14.67 -24.74
C THR A 167 3.69 -13.84 -25.96
N THR A 168 2.48 -13.28 -25.96
CA THR A 168 1.97 -12.50 -27.07
C THR A 168 2.57 -11.10 -27.11
N LEU A 169 2.82 -10.47 -25.95
CA LEU A 169 3.58 -9.21 -25.86
C LEU A 169 4.99 -9.37 -26.44
N TYR A 170 5.71 -10.46 -26.14
CA TYR A 170 7.06 -10.70 -26.69
C TYR A 170 7.05 -10.96 -28.20
N LYS A 171 6.01 -11.63 -28.72
CA LYS A 171 5.83 -11.74 -30.19
C LYS A 171 5.59 -10.39 -30.85
N GLN A 172 4.79 -9.52 -30.25
CA GLN A 172 4.56 -8.17 -30.76
C GLN A 172 5.83 -7.32 -30.64
N ASN A 173 6.59 -7.47 -29.56
CA ASN A 173 7.90 -6.84 -29.39
C ASN A 173 8.85 -7.20 -30.55
N GLU A 174 8.99 -8.49 -30.86
CA GLU A 174 9.84 -8.96 -31.97
C GLU A 174 9.33 -8.50 -33.34
N ARG A 175 8.00 -8.46 -33.55
CA ARG A 175 7.42 -7.92 -34.78
C ARG A 175 7.77 -6.45 -34.98
N ILE A 176 7.59 -5.62 -33.94
CA ILE A 176 7.87 -4.19 -34.00
C ILE A 176 9.39 -3.96 -34.17
N ALA A 177 10.23 -4.68 -33.41
CA ALA A 177 11.67 -4.63 -33.55
C ALA A 177 12.16 -5.01 -34.96
N SER A 178 11.54 -6.03 -35.56
CA SER A 178 11.81 -6.42 -36.95
C SER A 178 11.34 -5.37 -37.96
N GLY A 179 10.28 -4.63 -37.65
CA GLY A 179 9.84 -3.46 -38.39
C GLY A 179 10.88 -2.32 -38.33
N PHE A 180 11.38 -2.00 -37.15
CA PHE A 180 12.41 -0.96 -36.98
C PHE A 180 13.71 -1.26 -37.72
N SER A 181 14.06 -2.55 -37.89
CA SER A 181 15.23 -2.93 -38.69
C SER A 181 15.08 -2.65 -40.19
N LYS A 182 13.87 -2.29 -40.66
CA LYS A 182 13.57 -1.95 -42.06
C LYS A 182 13.16 -0.49 -42.25
N ALA A 183 12.41 0.04 -41.29
CA ALA A 183 11.84 1.38 -41.32
C ALA A 183 11.95 2.01 -39.93
N PRO A 184 13.16 2.39 -39.50
CA PRO A 184 13.43 2.88 -38.15
C PRO A 184 12.75 4.22 -37.83
N LEU A 185 12.23 4.95 -38.81
CA LEU A 185 11.50 6.22 -38.65
C LEU A 185 10.00 6.09 -38.96
N ASP A 186 9.47 4.88 -39.06
CA ASP A 186 8.04 4.65 -39.26
C ASP A 186 7.25 5.11 -38.02
N ALA A 187 6.45 6.17 -38.21
CA ALA A 187 5.64 6.77 -37.15
C ALA A 187 4.66 5.78 -36.51
N SER A 188 4.14 4.81 -37.25
CA SER A 188 3.20 3.80 -36.74
C SER A 188 3.89 2.80 -35.82
N LEU A 189 5.13 2.39 -36.13
CA LEU A 189 5.91 1.49 -35.29
C LEU A 189 6.28 2.13 -33.96
N HIS A 190 6.65 3.41 -33.95
CA HIS A 190 6.89 4.14 -32.69
C HIS A 190 5.62 4.21 -31.81
N GLN A 191 4.45 4.45 -32.40
CA GLN A 191 3.19 4.49 -31.66
C GLN A 191 2.79 3.11 -31.11
N GLN A 192 3.02 2.04 -31.88
CA GLN A 192 2.83 0.66 -31.42
C GLN A 192 3.81 0.30 -30.28
N ALA A 193 5.08 0.73 -30.37
CA ALA A 193 6.07 0.55 -29.32
C ALA A 193 5.68 1.28 -28.02
N ALA A 194 5.16 2.50 -28.13
CA ALA A 194 4.66 3.28 -26.99
C ALA A 194 3.49 2.56 -26.28
N LEU A 195 2.50 2.04 -27.01
CA LEU A 195 1.41 1.29 -26.39
C LEU A 195 1.87 -0.04 -25.78
N LEU A 196 2.82 -0.73 -26.42
CA LEU A 196 3.40 -1.96 -25.87
C LEU A 196 4.11 -1.69 -24.52
N GLN A 197 4.86 -0.60 -24.42
CA GLN A 197 5.47 -0.13 -23.16
C GLN A 197 4.41 0.19 -22.09
N ALA A 198 3.40 0.97 -22.46
CA ALA A 198 2.30 1.32 -21.56
C ALA A 198 1.57 0.08 -21.02
N THR A 199 1.42 -0.96 -21.86
CA THR A 199 0.76 -2.20 -21.46
C THR A 199 1.55 -2.95 -20.39
N LEU A 200 2.88 -3.06 -20.53
CA LEU A 200 3.72 -3.67 -19.49
C LEU A 200 3.63 -2.89 -18.18
N ASP A 201 3.69 -1.55 -18.28
CA ASP A 201 3.64 -0.66 -17.12
C ASP A 201 2.29 -0.72 -16.37
N MET A 202 1.19 -0.91 -17.10
CA MET A 202 -0.13 -1.15 -16.52
C MET A 202 -0.25 -2.49 -15.77
N LEU A 203 0.72 -3.41 -15.92
CA LEU A 203 0.79 -4.68 -15.20
C LEU A 203 1.73 -4.63 -13.98
N GLU A 204 2.38 -3.50 -13.71
CA GLU A 204 3.22 -3.28 -12.53
C GLU A 204 2.36 -3.25 -11.26
N LEU A 205 2.59 -4.21 -10.37
CA LEU A 205 1.82 -4.44 -9.16
C LEU A 205 2.72 -4.80 -7.96
N ALA A 206 3.99 -4.39 -7.95
CA ALA A 206 4.91 -4.62 -6.84
C ALA A 206 4.67 -3.74 -5.59
N GLY A 207 3.43 -3.33 -5.32
CA GLY A 207 3.03 -2.50 -4.17
C GLY A 207 3.93 -1.28 -3.95
N SER A 208 4.51 -1.19 -2.75
CA SER A 208 5.46 -0.14 -2.34
C SER A 208 6.73 -0.04 -3.19
N PHE A 209 6.99 -1.06 -4.02
CA PHE A 209 8.18 -1.15 -4.86
C PHE A 209 7.90 -0.83 -6.33
N CYS A 210 6.64 -0.60 -6.74
CA CYS A 210 6.29 -0.23 -8.11
C CYS A 210 7.17 0.91 -8.64
N ASP A 211 7.59 0.80 -9.91
CA ASP A 211 8.35 1.86 -10.59
C ASP A 211 8.03 1.92 -12.08
N THR A 212 7.32 2.97 -12.47
CA THR A 212 6.88 3.22 -13.84
C THR A 212 7.79 4.18 -14.61
N ARG A 213 8.80 4.78 -13.96
CA ARG A 213 9.54 5.93 -14.52
C ARG A 213 10.29 5.57 -15.81
N ALA A 214 10.95 4.42 -15.86
CA ALA A 214 11.68 3.97 -17.05
C ALA A 214 10.77 3.68 -18.26
N PRO A 215 9.64 2.95 -18.11
CA PRO A 215 8.62 2.86 -19.15
C PRO A 215 8.11 4.23 -19.62
N LEU A 216 7.78 5.16 -18.71
CA LEU A 216 7.29 6.50 -19.07
C LEU A 216 8.30 7.30 -19.89
N ASN A 217 9.59 7.20 -19.57
CA ASN A 217 10.66 7.82 -20.36
C ASN A 217 10.61 7.35 -21.83
N ARG A 218 10.41 6.05 -22.04
CA ARG A 218 10.40 5.46 -23.40
C ARG A 218 9.13 5.74 -24.16
N ILE A 219 7.98 5.71 -23.50
CA ILE A 219 6.69 6.11 -24.11
C ILE A 219 6.82 7.54 -24.63
N CYS A 220 7.35 8.45 -23.81
CA CYS A 220 7.61 9.84 -24.21
C CYS A 220 8.55 9.94 -25.43
N ALA A 221 9.69 9.22 -25.39
CA ALA A 221 10.66 9.22 -26.49
C ALA A 221 10.08 8.71 -27.82
N HIS A 222 9.33 7.61 -27.80
CA HIS A 222 8.67 7.07 -28.99
C HIS A 222 7.62 8.02 -29.55
N LEU A 223 6.76 8.59 -28.69
CA LEU A 223 5.73 9.54 -29.13
C LEU A 223 6.33 10.83 -29.70
N ALA A 224 7.44 11.32 -29.13
CA ALA A 224 8.15 12.49 -29.64
C ALA A 224 8.71 12.26 -31.06
N ILE A 225 9.29 11.09 -31.33
CA ILE A 225 9.74 10.74 -32.68
C ILE A 225 8.55 10.57 -33.63
N ALA A 226 7.49 9.87 -33.21
CA ALA A 226 6.30 9.66 -34.02
C ALA A 226 5.65 10.98 -34.47
N GLN A 227 5.63 12.00 -33.60
CA GLN A 227 5.14 13.33 -33.94
C GLN A 227 6.03 14.07 -34.95
N CYS A 228 7.33 13.76 -35.04
CA CYS A 228 8.20 14.33 -36.07
C CYS A 228 8.07 13.61 -37.42
N THR A 229 7.75 12.32 -37.42
CA THR A 229 7.76 11.50 -38.64
C THR A 229 6.38 11.22 -39.21
N SER A 230 5.31 11.53 -38.47
CA SER A 230 3.92 11.43 -38.94
C SER A 230 3.51 12.57 -39.86
N THR A 231 2.47 12.34 -40.65
CA THR A 231 1.84 13.39 -41.46
C THR A 231 1.21 14.43 -40.53
N ASN A 232 1.59 15.70 -40.68
CA ASN A 232 1.15 16.84 -39.85
C ASN A 232 1.41 16.71 -38.33
N GLY A 233 2.24 15.75 -37.90
CA GLY A 233 2.49 15.49 -36.47
C GLY A 233 1.35 14.81 -35.72
N GLU A 234 0.38 14.23 -36.43
CA GLU A 234 -0.77 13.59 -35.82
C GLU A 234 -0.49 12.15 -35.36
N LEU A 235 -0.95 11.83 -34.14
CA LEU A 235 -0.97 10.46 -33.62
C LEU A 235 -2.18 9.71 -34.19
N ASN A 236 -1.94 8.49 -34.67
CA ASN A 236 -2.99 7.53 -34.97
C ASN A 236 -3.69 7.05 -33.68
N LEU A 237 -4.73 6.24 -33.82
CA LEU A 237 -5.52 5.75 -32.68
C LEU A 237 -4.67 5.06 -31.60
N VAL A 238 -3.71 4.23 -32.00
CA VAL A 238 -2.79 3.53 -31.06
C VAL A 238 -1.93 4.53 -30.30
N GLY A 239 -1.37 5.52 -31.00
CA GLY A 239 -0.56 6.57 -30.38
C GLY A 239 -1.37 7.42 -29.40
N ARG A 240 -2.63 7.71 -29.71
CA ARG A 240 -3.54 8.45 -28.82
C ARG A 240 -3.87 7.67 -27.54
N ILE A 241 -4.07 6.35 -27.63
CA ILE A 241 -4.28 5.49 -26.44
C ILE A 241 -3.00 5.46 -25.59
N ALA A 242 -1.82 5.34 -26.21
CA ALA A 242 -0.54 5.39 -25.49
C ALA A 242 -0.31 6.75 -24.80
N ASP A 243 -0.71 7.86 -25.43
CA ASP A 243 -0.65 9.20 -24.86
C ASP A 243 -1.59 9.36 -23.65
N ILE A 244 -2.80 8.79 -23.68
CA ILE A 244 -3.70 8.76 -22.51
C ILE A 244 -3.04 7.96 -21.37
N ALA A 245 -2.43 6.81 -21.68
CA ALA A 245 -1.72 6.01 -20.68
C ALA A 245 -0.55 6.76 -20.04
N LEU A 246 0.21 7.53 -20.83
CA LEU A 246 1.30 8.38 -20.36
C LEU A 246 0.81 9.45 -19.37
N GLU A 247 -0.29 10.13 -19.68
CA GLU A 247 -0.89 11.13 -18.79
C GLU A 247 -1.41 10.48 -17.50
N SER A 248 -2.08 9.33 -17.60
CA SER A 248 -2.60 8.58 -16.46
C SER A 248 -1.49 8.18 -15.49
N MET A 249 -0.43 7.54 -16.01
CA MET A 249 0.65 6.98 -15.20
C MET A 249 1.67 8.03 -14.72
N SER A 250 1.63 9.25 -15.27
CA SER A 250 2.38 10.40 -14.75
C SER A 250 1.59 11.21 -13.70
N CYS A 251 0.50 10.66 -13.15
CA CYS A 251 -0.37 11.32 -12.18
C CYS A 251 -0.93 12.67 -12.68
N ARG A 252 -1.46 12.65 -13.90
CA ARG A 252 -2.22 13.74 -14.53
C ARG A 252 -3.61 13.24 -14.92
N ASP A 253 -4.28 12.60 -13.96
CA ASP A 253 -5.53 11.87 -14.18
C ASP A 253 -6.65 12.74 -14.77
N GLY A 254 -6.76 14.02 -14.41
CA GLY A 254 -7.74 14.96 -14.97
C GLY A 254 -7.52 15.20 -16.48
N VAL A 255 -6.26 15.21 -16.92
CA VAL A 255 -5.89 15.33 -18.34
C VAL A 255 -6.17 14.02 -19.07
N ALA A 256 -5.81 12.88 -18.48
CA ALA A 256 -6.06 11.57 -19.04
C ALA A 256 -7.56 11.30 -19.26
N VAL A 257 -8.38 11.57 -18.24
CA VAL A 257 -9.85 11.48 -18.27
C VAL A 257 -10.43 12.36 -19.38
N SER A 258 -9.95 13.60 -19.53
CA SER A 258 -10.43 14.50 -20.59
C SER A 258 -10.11 13.96 -21.99
N LYS A 259 -8.88 13.46 -22.22
CA LYS A 259 -8.48 12.85 -23.50
C LYS A 259 -9.25 11.56 -23.80
N ASP A 260 -9.57 10.78 -22.75
CA ASP A 260 -10.40 9.57 -22.84
C ASP A 260 -11.82 9.91 -23.32
N ASP A 261 -12.46 10.92 -22.72
CA ASP A 261 -13.80 11.40 -23.09
C ASP A 261 -13.86 11.90 -24.54
N GLU A 262 -12.81 12.56 -25.03
CA GLU A 262 -12.71 12.99 -26.44
C GLU A 262 -12.66 11.83 -27.43
N LEU A 263 -12.12 10.68 -27.02
CA LEU A 263 -11.97 9.48 -27.86
C LEU A 263 -13.17 8.53 -27.73
N ALA A 264 -13.90 8.57 -26.61
CA ALA A 264 -15.07 7.76 -26.32
C ALA A 264 -16.33 8.24 -27.06
N LYS A 265 -16.49 7.85 -28.33
CA LYS A 265 -17.69 8.13 -29.15
C LYS A 265 -18.67 6.94 -29.14
N PRO A 266 -19.99 7.16 -29.36
CA PRO A 266 -20.99 6.07 -29.35
C PRO A 266 -20.66 4.91 -30.30
N GLN A 267 -20.13 5.22 -31.49
CA GLN A 267 -19.73 4.29 -32.54
C GLN A 267 -18.30 3.76 -32.43
N THR A 268 -17.60 3.99 -31.32
CA THR A 268 -16.23 3.48 -31.11
C THR A 268 -16.22 1.95 -31.07
N ASP A 269 -15.21 1.35 -31.71
CA ASP A 269 -14.98 -0.10 -31.74
C ASP A 269 -14.95 -0.70 -30.32
N PRO A 270 -15.58 -1.87 -30.07
CA PRO A 270 -15.58 -2.52 -28.75
C PRO A 270 -14.19 -2.67 -28.13
N ILE A 271 -13.15 -2.98 -28.92
CA ILE A 271 -11.80 -3.15 -28.36
C ILE A 271 -11.22 -1.84 -27.86
N VAL A 272 -11.52 -0.75 -28.57
CA VAL A 272 -11.10 0.60 -28.20
C VAL A 272 -11.86 1.05 -26.96
N LYS A 273 -13.17 0.77 -26.87
CA LYS A 273 -13.96 1.05 -25.66
C LYS A 273 -13.40 0.33 -24.43
N SER A 274 -12.97 -0.92 -24.57
CA SER A 274 -12.33 -1.66 -23.47
C SER A 274 -11.03 -1.01 -23.01
N TRP A 275 -10.18 -0.55 -23.94
CA TRP A 275 -8.96 0.21 -23.62
C TRP A 275 -9.25 1.51 -22.88
N LEU A 276 -10.23 2.29 -23.35
CA LEU A 276 -10.63 3.54 -22.72
C LEU A 276 -11.16 3.31 -21.31
N ARG A 277 -12.02 2.30 -21.11
CA ARG A 277 -12.48 1.91 -19.76
C ARG A 277 -11.33 1.48 -18.85
N ALA A 278 -10.37 0.71 -19.35
CA ALA A 278 -9.19 0.32 -18.57
C ALA A 278 -8.42 1.55 -18.06
N LEU A 279 -8.18 2.53 -18.93
CA LEU A 279 -7.48 3.78 -18.60
C LEU A 279 -8.32 4.70 -17.71
N ARG A 280 -9.63 4.73 -17.91
CA ARG A 280 -10.59 5.46 -17.07
C ARG A 280 -10.60 4.92 -15.65
N ILE A 281 -10.71 3.60 -15.49
CA ILE A 281 -10.64 2.93 -14.18
C ILE A 281 -9.31 3.23 -13.51
N ARG A 282 -8.19 3.09 -14.23
CA ARG A 282 -6.85 3.38 -13.69
C ARG A 282 -6.74 4.83 -13.19
N SER A 283 -7.18 5.79 -14.00
CA SER A 283 -7.02 7.22 -13.72
C SER A 283 -7.97 7.72 -12.63
N SER A 284 -9.23 7.27 -12.63
CA SER A 284 -10.23 7.73 -11.66
C SER A 284 -10.25 6.93 -10.36
N GLY A 285 -9.80 5.67 -10.40
CA GLY A 285 -10.07 4.72 -9.32
C GLY A 285 -11.53 4.23 -9.27
N ASP A 286 -12.41 4.69 -10.17
CA ASP A 286 -13.80 4.25 -10.23
C ASP A 286 -13.95 2.94 -11.02
N PHE A 287 -13.85 1.82 -10.30
CA PHE A 287 -14.00 0.48 -10.84
C PHE A 287 -15.43 0.15 -11.30
N ARG A 288 -16.45 0.97 -10.98
CA ARG A 288 -17.86 0.69 -11.31
C ARG A 288 -18.16 0.84 -12.80
N SER A 289 -17.26 1.48 -13.54
CA SER A 289 -17.34 1.61 -15.00
C SER A 289 -16.92 0.35 -15.76
N TYR A 290 -16.49 -0.70 -15.05
CA TYR A 290 -16.10 -1.98 -15.60
C TYR A 290 -17.26 -2.71 -16.30
N ASP A 291 -17.01 -3.22 -17.51
CA ASP A 291 -17.98 -3.98 -18.30
C ASP A 291 -17.71 -5.48 -18.19
N GLU A 292 -18.31 -6.12 -17.19
CA GLU A 292 -18.14 -7.54 -16.91
C GLU A 292 -18.54 -8.45 -18.08
N SER A 293 -19.44 -7.99 -18.96
CA SER A 293 -19.93 -8.80 -20.09
C SER A 293 -18.98 -8.81 -21.29
N ASN A 294 -18.16 -7.76 -21.42
CA ASN A 294 -17.36 -7.52 -22.61
C ASN A 294 -16.11 -6.71 -22.25
N HIS A 295 -15.23 -7.35 -21.48
CA HIS A 295 -13.94 -6.80 -21.09
C HIS A 295 -12.77 -7.56 -21.73
N THR A 296 -11.63 -6.87 -21.81
CA THR A 296 -10.33 -7.49 -22.10
C THR A 296 -9.61 -7.84 -20.79
N PRO A 297 -8.59 -8.70 -20.82
CA PRO A 297 -7.75 -8.96 -19.65
C PRO A 297 -7.08 -7.71 -19.08
N ILE A 298 -6.64 -6.75 -19.90
CA ILE A 298 -6.05 -5.51 -19.39
C ILE A 298 -7.09 -4.66 -18.63
N GLU A 299 -8.33 -4.57 -19.14
CA GLU A 299 -9.44 -3.90 -18.45
C GLU A 299 -9.76 -4.59 -17.12
N ALA A 300 -9.91 -5.92 -17.12
CA ALA A 300 -10.10 -6.70 -15.90
C ALA A 300 -8.96 -6.50 -14.89
N SER A 301 -7.75 -6.24 -15.37
CA SER A 301 -6.60 -5.98 -14.50
C SER A 301 -6.69 -4.62 -13.82
N GLN A 302 -7.09 -3.57 -14.55
CA GLN A 302 -7.28 -2.25 -13.95
C GLN A 302 -8.50 -2.24 -13.02
N PHE A 303 -9.56 -2.96 -13.37
CA PHE A 303 -10.67 -3.24 -12.45
C PHE A 303 -10.18 -3.91 -11.18
N GLY A 304 -9.47 -5.04 -11.28
CA GLY A 304 -9.00 -5.80 -10.13
C GLY A 304 -8.11 -4.98 -9.20
N LEU A 305 -7.19 -4.18 -9.75
CA LEU A 305 -6.37 -3.23 -8.99
C LEU A 305 -7.21 -2.24 -8.17
N ARG A 306 -8.18 -1.56 -8.80
CA ARG A 306 -9.00 -0.54 -8.12
C ARG A 306 -10.07 -1.12 -7.21
N TYR A 307 -10.56 -2.31 -7.55
CA TYR A 307 -11.42 -3.10 -6.68
C TYR A 307 -10.65 -3.51 -5.42
N ALA A 308 -9.40 -3.95 -5.55
CA ALA A 308 -8.51 -4.31 -4.46
C ALA A 308 -8.16 -3.14 -3.53
N ASP A 309 -7.98 -1.93 -4.07
CA ASP A 309 -7.81 -0.71 -3.26
C ASP A 309 -9.06 -0.41 -2.41
N SER A 310 -10.23 -0.86 -2.87
CA SER A 310 -11.52 -0.52 -2.29
C SER A 310 -12.15 -1.62 -1.45
N ARG A 311 -11.67 -2.87 -1.59
CA ARG A 311 -12.26 -4.08 -1.04
C ARG A 311 -11.20 -4.95 -0.39
N SER A 312 -11.63 -5.90 0.45
CA SER A 312 -10.70 -6.84 1.07
C SER A 312 -10.22 -7.90 0.07
N ALA A 313 -9.11 -8.56 0.43
CA ALA A 313 -8.55 -9.66 -0.34
C ALA A 313 -9.54 -10.81 -0.53
N GLU A 314 -10.37 -11.07 0.48
CA GLU A 314 -11.45 -12.06 0.43
C GLU A 314 -12.43 -11.77 -0.70
N LYS A 315 -12.82 -10.51 -0.90
CA LYS A 315 -13.73 -10.12 -1.99
C LYS A 315 -13.13 -10.31 -3.38
N ILE A 316 -11.82 -10.15 -3.51
CA ILE A 316 -11.13 -10.45 -4.76
C ILE A 316 -11.15 -11.96 -5.01
N LEU A 317 -10.87 -12.77 -3.98
CA LEU A 317 -10.90 -14.23 -4.09
C LEU A 317 -12.32 -14.76 -4.38
N GLU A 318 -13.35 -14.21 -3.72
CA GLU A 318 -14.76 -14.49 -4.01
C GLU A 318 -15.11 -14.13 -5.45
N TYR A 319 -14.66 -12.97 -5.93
CA TYR A 319 -14.87 -12.55 -7.32
C TYR A 319 -14.22 -13.53 -8.30
N ILE A 320 -12.97 -13.93 -8.05
CA ILE A 320 -12.24 -14.90 -8.89
C ILE A 320 -12.99 -16.23 -8.96
N ASP A 321 -13.48 -16.73 -7.83
CA ASP A 321 -14.23 -18.00 -7.76
C ASP A 321 -15.59 -17.91 -8.46
N ALA A 322 -16.38 -16.88 -8.15
CA ALA A 322 -17.71 -16.66 -8.71
C ALA A 322 -17.69 -16.51 -10.25
N HIS A 323 -16.68 -15.81 -10.78
CA HIS A 323 -16.54 -15.57 -12.21
C HIS A 323 -15.65 -16.60 -12.90
N LYS A 324 -15.17 -17.62 -12.17
CA LYS A 324 -14.26 -18.65 -12.66
C LYS A 324 -13.09 -18.05 -13.43
N CYS A 325 -12.56 -16.93 -12.93
CA CYS A 325 -11.43 -16.27 -13.56
C CYS A 325 -10.27 -17.28 -13.66
N THR A 326 -9.58 -17.32 -14.80
CA THR A 326 -8.40 -18.17 -14.93
C THR A 326 -7.44 -17.84 -13.78
N PRO A 327 -7.09 -18.82 -12.91
CA PRO A 327 -6.18 -18.58 -11.81
C PRO A 327 -4.85 -18.17 -12.41
N SER A 328 -4.53 -16.89 -12.28
CA SER A 328 -3.32 -16.30 -12.81
C SER A 328 -2.61 -15.57 -11.69
N LEU A 329 -1.29 -15.53 -11.76
CA LEU A 329 -0.47 -14.77 -10.81
C LEU A 329 -0.92 -13.32 -10.70
N ARG A 330 -1.45 -12.76 -11.79
CA ARG A 330 -1.99 -11.39 -11.83
C ARG A 330 -3.08 -11.14 -10.79
N TRP A 331 -4.05 -12.04 -10.68
CA TRP A 331 -5.12 -11.93 -9.68
C TRP A 331 -4.59 -12.09 -8.26
N MET A 332 -3.58 -12.94 -8.07
CA MET A 332 -2.94 -13.11 -6.76
C MET A 332 -2.12 -11.87 -6.36
N ARG A 333 -1.46 -11.19 -7.31
CA ARG A 333 -0.81 -9.88 -7.07
C ARG A 333 -1.82 -8.82 -6.60
N MET A 334 -3.02 -8.79 -7.19
CA MET A 334 -4.08 -7.87 -6.77
C MET A 334 -4.60 -8.20 -5.37
N ALA A 335 -4.78 -9.49 -5.05
CA ALA A 335 -5.12 -9.91 -3.70
C ALA A 335 -4.04 -9.55 -2.68
N LEU A 336 -2.75 -9.75 -3.02
CA LEU A 336 -1.60 -9.39 -2.20
C LEU A 336 -1.52 -7.87 -1.92
N ALA A 337 -1.95 -7.05 -2.88
CA ALA A 337 -1.96 -5.59 -2.74
C ALA A 337 -3.09 -5.07 -1.83
N SER A 338 -4.07 -5.91 -1.50
CA SER A 338 -5.25 -5.52 -0.72
C SER A 338 -5.13 -5.87 0.76
N ARG A 339 -6.11 -5.43 1.57
CA ARG A 339 -6.18 -5.79 2.99
C ARG A 339 -6.74 -7.20 3.13
N GLY A 340 -5.96 -8.11 3.71
CA GLY A 340 -6.38 -9.50 3.95
C GLY A 340 -6.57 -9.84 5.43
N SER A 341 -7.27 -10.94 5.67
CA SER A 341 -7.27 -11.68 6.94
C SER A 341 -6.09 -12.66 7.03
N VAL A 342 -5.93 -13.29 8.19
CA VAL A 342 -4.96 -14.40 8.38
C VAL A 342 -5.23 -15.54 7.38
N GLY A 343 -6.50 -15.85 7.11
CA GLY A 343 -6.89 -16.89 6.16
C GLY A 343 -6.42 -16.56 4.74
N THR A 344 -6.59 -15.32 4.31
CA THR A 344 -6.12 -14.87 3.00
C THR A 344 -4.61 -14.81 2.92
N GLY A 345 -3.92 -14.39 3.99
CA GLY A 345 -2.46 -14.40 4.01
C GLY A 345 -1.84 -15.81 3.86
N HIS A 346 -2.48 -16.85 4.39
CA HIS A 346 -2.09 -18.23 4.10
C HIS A 346 -2.38 -18.68 2.66
N ALA A 347 -3.43 -18.14 2.05
CA ALA A 347 -3.83 -18.45 0.68
C ALA A 347 -2.97 -17.72 -0.36
N VAL A 348 -2.51 -16.51 -0.04
CA VAL A 348 -1.84 -15.59 -0.96
C VAL A 348 -0.42 -15.30 -0.49
N ASP A 349 -0.24 -14.50 0.56
CA ASP A 349 1.05 -13.94 1.00
C ASP A 349 2.13 -15.01 1.19
N ALA A 350 1.80 -16.12 1.88
CA ALA A 350 2.71 -17.23 2.14
C ALA A 350 3.11 -18.04 0.88
N ARG A 351 2.50 -17.77 -0.28
CA ARG A 351 2.70 -18.51 -1.54
C ARG A 351 3.26 -17.65 -2.66
N MET A 352 3.18 -16.34 -2.55
CA MET A 352 3.51 -15.43 -3.65
C MET A 352 4.99 -15.47 -4.02
N PHE A 353 5.91 -15.53 -3.06
CA PHE A 353 7.34 -15.51 -3.33
C PHE A 353 7.83 -16.62 -4.30
N PRO A 354 7.52 -17.91 -4.07
CA PRO A 354 7.90 -18.95 -5.03
C PRO A 354 7.14 -18.86 -6.38
N LEU A 355 5.93 -18.29 -6.40
CA LEU A 355 5.19 -18.08 -7.64
C LEU A 355 5.82 -17.00 -8.50
N GLU A 356 6.29 -15.90 -7.90
CA GLU A 356 7.03 -14.84 -8.59
C GLU A 356 8.34 -15.35 -9.19
N LEU A 357 9.06 -16.22 -8.48
CA LEU A 357 10.26 -16.87 -9.01
C LEU A 357 9.95 -17.81 -10.18
N SER A 358 8.83 -18.56 -10.13
CA SER A 358 8.39 -19.40 -11.24
C SER A 358 8.06 -18.55 -12.47
N ASP A 359 7.38 -17.44 -12.25
CA ASP A 359 6.97 -16.49 -13.28
C ASP A 359 8.15 -15.85 -14.01
N LEU A 360 9.22 -15.50 -13.27
CA LEU A 360 10.49 -15.08 -13.85
C LEU A 360 11.08 -16.15 -14.79
N VAL A 361 11.07 -17.41 -14.38
CA VAL A 361 11.62 -18.51 -15.19
C VAL A 361 10.80 -18.73 -16.46
N GLU A 362 9.47 -18.66 -16.35
CA GLU A 362 8.57 -18.77 -17.50
C GLU A 362 8.79 -17.64 -18.50
N ASP A 363 8.94 -16.41 -18.01
CA ASP A 363 9.24 -15.26 -18.86
C ASP A 363 10.62 -15.30 -19.48
N TYR A 364 11.64 -15.74 -18.73
CA TYR A 364 12.98 -15.94 -19.26
C TYR A 364 12.94 -16.93 -20.43
N GLN A 365 12.17 -18.01 -20.28
CA GLN A 365 11.97 -19.00 -21.33
C GLN A 365 11.21 -18.44 -22.53
N ALA A 366 10.13 -17.70 -22.30
CA ALA A 366 9.34 -17.12 -23.38
C ALA A 366 10.13 -16.03 -24.15
N PHE A 367 10.97 -15.25 -23.47
CA PHE A 367 11.73 -14.15 -24.06
C PHE A 367 13.03 -14.62 -24.72
N ASN A 368 13.84 -15.42 -24.01
CA ASN A 368 15.19 -15.81 -24.46
C ASN A 368 15.23 -17.18 -25.14
N GLY A 369 14.19 -18.01 -25.02
CA GLY A 369 14.18 -19.37 -25.55
C GLY A 369 15.08 -20.36 -24.81
N ASP A 370 15.62 -20.00 -23.65
CA ASP A 370 16.39 -20.85 -22.72
C ASP A 370 15.77 -20.82 -21.32
N THR A 371 16.20 -21.67 -20.40
CA THR A 371 15.72 -21.66 -19.01
C THR A 371 16.82 -21.20 -18.06
N ILE A 372 16.42 -20.61 -16.93
CA ILE A 372 17.32 -20.37 -15.80
C ILE A 372 17.73 -21.73 -15.21
N LYS A 373 19.03 -21.94 -14.97
CA LYS A 373 19.64 -23.23 -14.62
C LYS A 373 20.22 -23.27 -13.20
N SER A 374 20.42 -22.12 -12.57
CA SER A 374 20.99 -22.03 -11.23
C SER A 374 20.46 -20.80 -10.49
N GLN A 375 20.62 -20.82 -9.17
CA GLN A 375 20.32 -19.67 -8.31
C GLN A 375 21.19 -18.46 -8.65
N THR A 376 22.50 -18.65 -8.88
CA THR A 376 23.39 -17.57 -9.31
C THR A 376 22.91 -16.93 -10.61
N GLN A 377 22.51 -17.72 -11.60
CA GLN A 377 21.94 -17.18 -12.84
C GLN A 377 20.64 -16.42 -12.56
N CYS A 378 19.77 -16.93 -11.69
CA CYS A 378 18.55 -16.23 -11.30
C CYS A 378 18.86 -14.82 -10.76
N VAL A 379 19.80 -14.71 -9.83
CA VAL A 379 20.24 -13.43 -9.26
C VAL A 379 20.91 -12.54 -10.31
N ASP A 380 21.78 -13.09 -11.16
CA ASP A 380 22.42 -12.35 -12.25
C ASP A 380 21.41 -11.75 -13.24
N GLU A 381 20.31 -12.47 -13.50
CA GLU A 381 19.22 -11.97 -14.33
C GLU A 381 18.38 -10.92 -13.59
N LEU A 382 18.03 -11.14 -12.32
CA LEU A 382 17.32 -10.13 -11.50
C LEU A 382 18.12 -8.83 -11.31
N ASN A 383 19.45 -8.89 -11.41
CA ASN A 383 20.34 -7.74 -11.36
C ASN A 383 20.46 -6.97 -12.69
N LYS A 384 19.82 -7.42 -13.77
CA LYS A 384 19.79 -6.67 -15.02
C LYS A 384 18.95 -5.40 -14.83
N HIS A 385 19.54 -4.26 -15.14
CA HIS A 385 18.84 -2.98 -15.15
C HIS A 385 17.90 -2.89 -16.34
N ALA A 386 16.80 -2.14 -16.18
CA ALA A 386 15.99 -1.68 -17.31
C ALA A 386 16.90 -1.00 -18.33
N THR A 387 16.83 -1.45 -19.59
CA THR A 387 17.78 -0.98 -20.60
C THR A 387 17.25 0.25 -21.33
N ARG A 388 17.86 0.64 -22.45
CA ARG A 388 17.28 1.59 -23.40
C ARG A 388 16.77 0.87 -24.63
N CYS A 389 16.11 1.58 -25.55
CA CYS A 389 15.53 0.95 -26.75
C CYS A 389 16.60 0.35 -27.67
N LEU A 390 17.73 1.04 -27.85
CA LEU A 390 18.86 0.51 -28.62
C LEU A 390 19.60 -0.54 -27.81
N GLN A 391 19.71 -1.75 -28.34
CA GLN A 391 20.38 -2.90 -27.73
C GLN A 391 21.29 -3.60 -28.73
N THR A 392 22.27 -4.37 -28.24
CA THR A 392 23.10 -5.26 -29.06
C THR A 392 22.66 -6.70 -28.90
N VAL A 393 22.03 -7.27 -29.93
CA VAL A 393 21.52 -8.65 -29.94
C VAL A 393 22.31 -9.47 -30.95
N GLY A 394 22.97 -10.56 -30.51
CA GLY A 394 23.80 -11.39 -31.39
C GLY A 394 24.94 -10.62 -32.05
N GLY A 395 25.48 -9.60 -31.36
CA GLY A 395 26.53 -8.71 -31.88
C GLY A 395 26.05 -7.65 -32.87
N LYS A 396 24.73 -7.53 -33.11
CA LYS A 396 24.15 -6.53 -34.01
C LYS A 396 23.27 -5.53 -33.25
N PRO A 397 23.28 -4.25 -33.63
CA PRO A 397 22.36 -3.26 -33.06
C PRO A 397 20.91 -3.60 -33.45
N ARG A 398 19.97 -3.45 -32.52
CA ARG A 398 18.52 -3.54 -32.75
C ARG A 398 17.80 -2.52 -31.86
N LEU A 399 16.70 -1.97 -32.37
CA LEU A 399 15.72 -1.27 -31.54
C LEU A 399 14.71 -2.28 -31.01
N LEU A 400 14.68 -2.44 -29.69
CA LEU A 400 13.74 -3.26 -28.97
C LEU A 400 12.81 -2.35 -28.17
N PRO A 401 11.49 -2.35 -28.46
CA PRO A 401 10.51 -1.68 -27.60
C PRO A 401 10.66 -2.16 -26.15
N LEU A 402 10.69 -3.48 -25.92
CA LEU A 402 10.93 -4.13 -24.63
C LEU A 402 12.21 -4.96 -24.72
N SER A 403 13.10 -4.83 -23.75
CA SER A 403 14.28 -5.68 -23.60
C SER A 403 14.10 -6.67 -22.44
N TRP A 404 14.96 -7.68 -22.38
CA TRP A 404 15.00 -8.57 -21.23
C TRP A 404 15.30 -7.82 -19.92
N GLY A 405 16.15 -6.78 -19.94
CA GLY A 405 16.45 -6.01 -18.73
C GLY A 405 15.22 -5.30 -18.16
N ASP A 406 14.23 -4.95 -18.99
CA ASP A 406 12.98 -4.35 -18.53
C ASP A 406 12.11 -5.35 -17.79
N ILE A 407 12.01 -6.55 -18.36
CA ILE A 407 11.25 -7.67 -17.80
C ILE A 407 11.93 -8.17 -16.53
N ALA A 408 13.25 -8.32 -16.53
CA ALA A 408 14.03 -8.71 -15.37
C ALA A 408 13.88 -7.71 -14.22
N TYR A 409 13.92 -6.41 -14.52
CA TYR A 409 13.78 -5.36 -13.53
C TYR A 409 12.34 -5.28 -12.96
N TYR A 410 11.33 -5.55 -13.78
CA TYR A 410 9.94 -5.79 -13.34
C TYR A 410 9.87 -6.96 -12.34
N HIS A 411 10.48 -8.10 -12.66
CA HIS A 411 10.52 -9.26 -11.77
C HIS A 411 11.29 -9.00 -10.49
N ALA A 412 12.40 -8.27 -10.54
CA ALA A 412 13.19 -7.93 -9.35
C ALA A 412 12.33 -7.25 -8.27
N ARG A 413 11.44 -6.33 -8.68
CA ARG A 413 10.50 -5.67 -7.76
C ARG A 413 9.42 -6.60 -7.24
N HIS A 414 8.81 -7.42 -8.10
CA HIS A 414 7.73 -8.31 -7.68
C HIS A 414 8.23 -9.43 -6.75
N VAL A 415 9.40 -10.00 -7.05
CA VAL A 415 10.04 -11.03 -6.22
C VAL A 415 10.39 -10.49 -4.84
N ILE A 416 11.02 -9.31 -4.76
CA ILE A 416 11.38 -8.71 -3.46
C ILE A 416 10.13 -8.27 -2.69
N TRP A 417 9.10 -7.77 -3.38
CA TRP A 417 7.81 -7.44 -2.76
C TRP A 417 7.13 -8.67 -2.16
N ALA A 418 7.01 -9.75 -2.92
CA ALA A 418 6.38 -10.97 -2.44
C ALA A 418 7.12 -11.59 -1.23
N ALA A 419 8.46 -11.56 -1.23
CA ALA A 419 9.26 -11.98 -0.08
C ALA A 419 9.04 -11.08 1.16
N ASN A 420 8.97 -9.76 0.96
CA ASN A 420 8.68 -8.80 2.02
C ASN A 420 7.27 -9.00 2.59
N GLN A 421 6.26 -9.19 1.74
CA GLN A 421 4.89 -9.45 2.17
C GLN A 421 4.75 -10.78 2.94
N GLU A 422 5.45 -11.83 2.52
CA GLU A 422 5.48 -13.09 3.28
C GLU A 422 6.08 -12.90 4.69
N TYR A 423 7.15 -12.11 4.82
CA TYR A 423 7.69 -11.74 6.13
C TYR A 423 6.67 -10.96 6.96
N ASN A 424 6.08 -9.90 6.40
CA ASN A 424 5.11 -9.05 7.09
C ASN A 424 3.87 -9.84 7.55
N PHE A 425 3.39 -10.76 6.71
CA PHE A 425 2.32 -11.68 7.08
C PHE A 425 2.71 -12.51 8.29
N ASN A 426 3.87 -13.16 8.26
CA ASN A 426 4.32 -14.03 9.35
C ASN A 426 4.57 -13.26 10.66
N GLU A 427 5.19 -12.08 10.60
CA GLU A 427 5.53 -11.28 11.80
C GLU A 427 4.31 -10.57 12.38
N HIS A 428 3.51 -9.89 11.54
CA HIS A 428 2.50 -8.94 12.01
C HIS A 428 1.06 -9.46 11.96
N MET A 429 0.74 -10.38 11.04
CA MET A 429 -0.63 -10.88 10.88
C MET A 429 -0.82 -12.25 11.52
N PHE A 430 0.08 -13.19 11.23
CA PHE A 430 0.08 -14.53 11.80
C PHE A 430 0.74 -14.57 13.19
N CYS A 431 1.55 -13.57 13.52
CA CYS A 431 2.25 -13.44 14.80
C CYS A 431 3.12 -14.66 15.14
N SER A 432 3.85 -15.18 14.15
CA SER A 432 4.81 -16.27 14.30
C SER A 432 6.24 -15.78 14.00
N PRO A 433 6.97 -15.26 15.01
CA PRO A 433 8.34 -14.79 14.82
C PRO A 433 9.29 -15.86 14.27
N ALA A 434 9.06 -17.13 14.61
CA ALA A 434 9.84 -18.25 14.08
C ALA A 434 9.61 -18.43 12.57
N SER A 435 8.35 -18.34 12.11
CA SER A 435 8.00 -18.39 10.69
C SER A 435 8.58 -17.18 9.95
N ALA A 436 8.47 -15.98 10.52
CA ALA A 436 9.00 -14.75 9.93
C ALA A 436 10.52 -14.81 9.77
N ALA A 437 11.25 -15.25 10.80
CA ALA A 437 12.68 -15.45 10.73
C ALA A 437 13.08 -16.53 9.71
N SER A 438 12.28 -17.58 9.56
CA SER A 438 12.50 -18.63 8.56
C SER A 438 12.29 -18.12 7.13
N SER A 439 11.19 -17.41 6.87
CA SER A 439 10.90 -16.85 5.55
C SER A 439 11.96 -15.83 5.14
N LEU A 440 12.39 -14.98 6.07
CA LEU A 440 13.46 -14.01 5.85
C LEU A 440 14.78 -14.69 5.47
N ARG A 441 15.27 -15.66 6.26
CA ARG A 441 16.50 -16.41 5.96
C ARG A 441 16.43 -17.13 4.61
N ARG A 442 15.26 -17.69 4.28
CA ARG A 442 15.05 -18.36 2.99
C ARG A 442 15.17 -17.36 1.83
N ALA A 443 14.53 -16.18 1.94
CA ALA A 443 14.62 -15.14 0.94
C ALA A 443 16.05 -14.60 0.79
N GLU A 444 16.74 -14.31 1.91
CA GLU A 444 18.15 -13.91 1.93
C GLU A 444 19.03 -14.95 1.24
N SER A 445 18.85 -16.23 1.57
CA SER A 445 19.65 -17.31 0.98
C SER A 445 19.42 -17.47 -0.52
N LEU A 446 18.19 -17.29 -1.01
CA LEU A 446 17.85 -17.47 -2.44
C LEU A 446 18.24 -16.26 -3.29
N LEU A 447 18.16 -15.06 -2.71
CA LEU A 447 18.40 -13.79 -3.37
C LEU A 447 19.76 -13.18 -3.03
N ASP A 448 20.67 -13.96 -2.44
CA ASP A 448 22.02 -13.50 -2.10
C ASP A 448 22.73 -12.90 -3.32
N GLY A 449 23.25 -11.67 -3.16
CA GLY A 449 23.85 -10.89 -4.24
C GLY A 449 22.87 -10.06 -5.09
N MET A 450 21.56 -10.12 -4.84
CA MET A 450 20.58 -9.25 -5.52
C MET A 450 20.76 -7.79 -5.09
N ASN A 451 20.79 -6.87 -6.05
CA ASN A 451 21.01 -5.44 -5.82
C ASN A 451 19.90 -4.85 -4.94
N LEU A 452 18.64 -5.16 -5.24
CA LEU A 452 17.47 -4.68 -4.50
C LEU A 452 17.19 -5.47 -3.20
N LEU A 453 18.03 -6.44 -2.81
CA LEU A 453 17.85 -7.22 -1.57
C LEU A 453 17.64 -6.36 -0.32
N PRO A 454 18.30 -5.18 -0.14
CA PRO A 454 18.04 -4.34 1.03
C PRO A 454 16.57 -3.97 1.22
N MET A 455 15.80 -3.86 0.14
CA MET A 455 14.37 -3.53 0.22
C MET A 455 13.51 -4.63 0.88
N LEU A 456 14.03 -5.86 1.00
CA LEU A 456 13.39 -6.95 1.74
C LEU A 456 13.04 -6.59 3.18
N TYR A 457 13.87 -5.74 3.79
CA TYR A 457 13.76 -5.35 5.19
C TYR A 457 12.84 -4.14 5.41
N LEU A 458 12.19 -3.63 4.37
CA LEU A 458 11.22 -2.54 4.51
C LEU A 458 10.08 -2.98 5.43
N GLY A 459 9.80 -2.20 6.48
CA GLY A 459 8.71 -2.50 7.42
C GLY A 459 9.09 -3.45 8.57
N VAL A 460 10.32 -3.97 8.60
CA VAL A 460 10.85 -4.68 9.79
C VAL A 460 10.83 -3.71 10.99
N PRO A 461 10.35 -4.13 12.19
CA PRO A 461 10.33 -3.28 13.37
C PRO A 461 11.70 -2.70 13.73
N ILE A 462 11.70 -1.45 14.20
CA ILE A 462 12.91 -0.78 14.69
C ILE A 462 12.98 -0.97 16.20
N ASP A 463 13.63 -2.04 16.64
CA ASP A 463 13.83 -2.36 18.05
C ASP A 463 15.17 -3.07 18.29
N ASP A 464 15.47 -3.36 19.56
CA ASP A 464 16.71 -4.03 19.94
C ASP A 464 16.84 -5.46 19.39
N LYS A 465 15.71 -6.16 19.17
CA LYS A 465 15.67 -7.52 18.61
C LYS A 465 16.04 -7.50 17.12
N HIS A 466 15.70 -6.44 16.41
CA HIS A 466 15.90 -6.29 14.96
C HIS A 466 17.03 -5.32 14.60
N ARG A 467 17.89 -4.96 15.56
CA ARG A 467 18.99 -4.01 15.37
C ARG A 467 19.92 -4.39 14.22
N GLU A 468 20.28 -5.67 14.09
CA GLU A 468 21.14 -6.14 12.99
C GLU A 468 20.45 -5.98 11.63
N THR A 469 19.17 -6.35 11.54
CA THR A 469 18.35 -6.19 10.33
C THR A 469 18.22 -4.73 9.93
N THR A 470 17.99 -3.85 10.90
CA THR A 470 17.95 -2.39 10.70
C THR A 470 19.28 -1.87 10.15
N GLN A 471 20.41 -2.33 10.67
CA GLN A 471 21.73 -1.95 10.16
C GLN A 471 21.97 -2.47 8.73
N LYS A 472 21.59 -3.72 8.42
CA LYS A 472 21.67 -4.29 7.07
C LYS A 472 20.83 -3.48 6.08
N PHE A 473 19.59 -3.15 6.46
CA PHE A 473 18.69 -2.31 5.67
C PHE A 473 19.35 -0.96 5.35
N LEU A 474 19.76 -0.20 6.37
CA LEU A 474 20.28 1.15 6.18
C LEU A 474 21.60 1.17 5.40
N ALA A 475 22.52 0.24 5.66
CA ALA A 475 23.78 0.15 4.92
C ALA A 475 23.57 -0.25 3.45
N GLY A 476 22.66 -1.20 3.20
CA GLY A 476 22.31 -1.63 1.85
C GLY A 476 21.57 -0.55 1.06
N MET A 477 20.64 0.15 1.71
CA MET A 477 19.94 1.30 1.13
C MET A 477 20.93 2.42 0.82
N GLU A 478 21.83 2.82 1.74
CA GLU A 478 22.82 3.86 1.44
C GLU A 478 23.59 3.59 0.15
N ARG A 479 24.07 2.36 -0.04
CA ARG A 479 24.75 1.95 -1.27
C ARG A 479 23.86 2.18 -2.51
N LEU A 480 22.62 1.69 -2.47
CA LEU A 480 21.68 1.86 -3.58
C LEU A 480 21.39 3.33 -3.88
N LEU A 481 21.16 4.13 -2.84
CA LEU A 481 20.78 5.54 -2.96
C LEU A 481 21.94 6.41 -3.48
N VAL A 482 23.19 6.05 -3.15
CA VAL A 482 24.37 6.77 -3.67
C VAL A 482 24.70 6.36 -5.10
N GLU A 483 24.72 5.06 -5.39
CA GLU A 483 25.24 4.53 -6.65
C GLU A 483 24.18 4.49 -7.76
N HIS A 484 22.94 4.12 -7.40
CA HIS A 484 21.83 3.85 -8.31
C HIS A 484 20.50 4.44 -7.79
N PRO A 485 20.45 5.75 -7.45
CA PRO A 485 19.26 6.40 -6.90
C PRO A 485 18.01 6.22 -7.77
N GLU A 486 18.19 6.15 -9.09
CA GLU A 486 17.13 5.94 -10.08
C GLU A 486 16.45 4.57 -9.98
N THR A 487 17.06 3.60 -9.29
CA THR A 487 16.53 2.23 -9.17
C THR A 487 15.64 2.03 -7.95
N VAL A 488 15.45 3.06 -7.13
CA VAL A 488 14.68 2.98 -5.90
C VAL A 488 13.49 3.96 -6.01
N PRO A 489 12.24 3.51 -5.83
CA PRO A 489 11.07 4.38 -5.86
C PRO A 489 10.94 5.22 -4.57
N ALA A 490 10.03 6.19 -4.55
CA ALA A 490 9.98 7.20 -3.49
C ALA A 490 9.72 6.63 -2.08
N LEU A 491 8.84 5.64 -1.93
CA LEU A 491 8.49 5.11 -0.63
C LEU A 491 9.69 4.43 0.08
N PRO A 492 10.46 3.51 -0.54
CA PRO A 492 11.67 2.97 0.08
C PRO A 492 12.74 4.02 0.42
N TRP A 493 12.89 5.07 -0.40
CA TRP A 493 13.78 6.21 -0.08
C TRP A 493 13.39 6.86 1.25
N ILE A 494 12.11 7.16 1.38
CA ILE A 494 11.54 7.87 2.53
C ILE A 494 11.58 7.01 3.78
N SER A 495 11.20 5.75 3.66
CA SER A 495 11.27 4.79 4.77
C SER A 495 12.71 4.60 5.25
N ALA A 496 13.70 4.52 4.36
CA ALA A 496 15.11 4.43 4.76
C ALA A 496 15.55 5.66 5.56
N LYS A 497 15.13 6.86 5.16
CA LYS A 497 15.38 8.09 5.93
C LYS A 497 14.74 8.01 7.31
N MET A 498 13.45 7.73 7.40
CA MET A 498 12.71 7.66 8.67
C MET A 498 13.29 6.61 9.61
N THR A 499 13.57 5.41 9.09
CA THR A 499 14.23 4.34 9.85
C THR A 499 15.60 4.77 10.36
N GLY A 500 16.38 5.50 9.55
CA GLY A 500 17.67 6.05 9.98
C GLY A 500 17.52 7.07 11.12
N GLU A 501 16.52 7.95 11.06
CA GLU A 501 16.23 8.95 12.09
C GLU A 501 15.73 8.33 13.40
N GLU A 502 14.96 7.24 13.32
CA GLU A 502 14.39 6.51 14.47
C GLU A 502 15.36 5.48 15.09
N ALA A 503 16.37 5.03 14.34
CA ALA A 503 17.36 4.06 14.81
C ALA A 503 18.07 4.51 16.09
N GLN A 504 18.57 3.55 16.88
CA GLN A 504 19.27 3.81 18.14
C GLN A 504 20.69 3.21 18.11
N PRO A 505 21.76 4.04 17.98
CA PRO A 505 21.73 5.51 17.77
C PRO A 505 21.24 5.88 16.35
N PRO A 506 20.76 7.13 16.14
CA PRO A 506 20.30 7.57 14.82
C PRO A 506 21.41 7.49 13.77
N ILE A 507 21.04 7.03 12.58
CA ILE A 507 21.93 6.90 11.41
C ILE A 507 21.41 7.83 10.32
N LYS A 508 22.16 8.90 10.07
CA LYS A 508 21.86 9.81 8.96
C LYS A 508 22.46 9.27 7.66
N LEU A 509 21.60 8.97 6.69
CA LEU A 509 22.01 8.60 5.33
C LEU A 509 22.76 9.75 4.64
N MET A 510 23.74 9.48 3.76
CA MET A 510 24.42 10.55 3.01
C MET A 510 23.52 11.08 1.89
N SER A 511 22.77 10.19 1.25
CA SER A 511 21.79 10.54 0.22
C SER A 511 20.46 10.93 0.85
N GLN A 512 20.14 12.22 0.81
CA GLN A 512 18.92 12.78 1.38
C GLN A 512 17.82 12.89 0.31
N PRO A 513 16.57 12.42 0.58
CA PRO A 513 15.46 12.49 -0.36
C PRO A 513 15.22 13.88 -0.94
N GLU A 514 15.37 14.94 -0.14
CA GLU A 514 15.11 16.34 -0.54
C GLU A 514 16.06 16.84 -1.62
N ARG A 515 17.23 16.20 -1.77
CA ARG A 515 18.19 16.52 -2.83
C ARG A 515 17.84 15.79 -4.12
N TRP A 516 17.52 14.49 -4.03
CA TRP A 516 17.20 13.68 -5.20
C TRP A 516 15.84 14.05 -5.80
N PHE A 517 14.82 14.21 -4.96
CA PHE A 517 13.48 14.66 -5.33
C PHE A 517 13.40 16.19 -5.30
N SER A 518 14.31 16.85 -6.03
CA SER A 518 14.30 18.30 -6.25
C SER A 518 14.14 18.59 -7.75
N PRO A 519 13.03 19.21 -8.20
CA PRO A 519 11.86 19.62 -7.42
C PRO A 519 11.11 18.43 -6.76
N PRO A 520 10.27 18.69 -5.73
CA PRO A 520 9.54 17.66 -5.00
C PRO A 520 8.83 16.63 -5.88
N MET A 521 8.17 17.12 -6.93
CA MET A 521 7.58 16.31 -7.99
C MET A 521 8.24 16.69 -9.31
N PRO A 522 8.42 15.75 -10.24
CA PRO A 522 8.78 16.09 -11.61
C PRO A 522 7.81 17.14 -12.17
N VAL A 523 8.35 18.17 -12.82
CA VAL A 523 7.60 19.34 -13.27
C VAL A 523 6.30 18.95 -13.98
N GLY A 524 5.21 19.62 -13.60
CA GLY A 524 3.90 19.44 -14.21
C GLY A 524 3.21 18.12 -13.86
N THR A 525 3.59 17.43 -12.78
CA THR A 525 2.98 16.17 -12.34
C THR A 525 2.65 16.18 -10.85
N ALA A 526 1.81 15.24 -10.41
CA ALA A 526 1.64 14.88 -9.00
C ALA A 526 2.29 13.51 -8.67
N PHE A 527 3.32 13.14 -9.43
CA PHE A 527 3.90 11.81 -9.41
C PHE A 527 4.52 11.46 -8.04
N TYR A 528 4.02 10.39 -7.40
CA TYR A 528 4.37 9.98 -6.02
C TYR A 528 4.11 11.05 -4.94
N TYR A 529 3.14 11.93 -5.14
CA TYR A 529 2.78 12.95 -4.15
C TYR A 529 2.48 12.36 -2.76
N GLY A 530 1.67 11.29 -2.69
CA GLY A 530 1.32 10.63 -1.43
C GLY A 530 2.55 10.15 -0.64
N ASP A 531 3.49 9.50 -1.30
CA ASP A 531 4.71 9.01 -0.66
C ASP A 531 5.58 10.17 -0.19
N ARG A 532 5.77 11.20 -1.03
CA ARG A 532 6.72 12.31 -0.82
C ARG A 532 6.24 13.39 0.14
N CYS A 533 4.94 13.55 0.33
CA CYS A 533 4.38 14.59 1.20
C CYS A 533 3.95 14.05 2.58
N SER A 534 3.64 12.76 2.71
CA SER A 534 3.28 12.10 3.99
C SER A 534 4.33 12.29 5.11
N PRO A 535 5.66 12.18 4.87
CA PRO A 535 6.68 12.44 5.89
C PRO A 535 7.07 13.93 6.01
N LYS A 536 6.29 14.86 5.41
CA LYS A 536 6.63 16.30 5.31
C LYS A 536 7.99 16.61 4.67
N THR A 537 8.53 15.68 3.87
CA THR A 537 9.81 15.89 3.16
C THR A 537 9.70 16.94 2.06
N ALA A 538 8.48 17.21 1.58
CA ALA A 538 8.19 18.32 0.68
C ALA A 538 6.78 18.87 0.95
N GLU A 539 6.65 19.78 1.92
CA GLU A 539 5.40 20.51 2.12
C GLU A 539 5.24 21.57 1.03
N LEU A 540 4.10 21.53 0.32
CA LEU A 540 3.68 22.60 -0.59
C LEU A 540 2.75 23.57 0.13
N ASP A 541 2.83 24.85 -0.24
CA ASP A 541 1.79 25.82 0.16
C ASP A 541 0.51 25.67 -0.69
N LEU A 542 -0.56 26.40 -0.36
CA LEU A 542 -1.82 26.30 -1.09
C LEU A 542 -1.69 26.71 -2.56
N ALA A 543 -0.88 27.72 -2.87
CA ALA A 543 -0.68 28.19 -4.24
C ALA A 543 0.07 27.15 -5.07
N GLU A 544 1.11 26.55 -4.50
CA GLU A 544 1.87 25.46 -5.09
C GLU A 544 1.03 24.19 -5.28
N LEU A 545 0.13 23.90 -4.34
CA LEU A 545 -0.73 22.70 -4.35
C LEU A 545 -1.96 22.83 -5.26
N THR A 546 -2.42 24.05 -5.55
CA THR A 546 -3.58 24.27 -6.44
C THR A 546 -3.35 23.64 -7.81
N ARG A 547 -2.12 23.72 -8.35
CA ARG A 547 -1.83 23.17 -9.68
C ARG A 547 -1.84 21.63 -9.71
N PRO A 548 -1.18 20.90 -8.80
CA PRO A 548 -1.36 19.45 -8.66
C PRO A 548 -2.81 19.03 -8.47
N HIS A 549 -3.61 19.78 -7.70
CA HIS A 549 -5.04 19.49 -7.49
C HIS A 549 -5.86 19.58 -8.78
N GLU A 550 -5.62 20.60 -9.62
CA GLU A 550 -6.25 20.71 -10.94
C GLU A 550 -5.83 19.60 -11.91
N LEU A 551 -4.56 19.17 -11.86
CA LEU A 551 -4.02 18.15 -12.75
C LEU A 551 -4.40 16.73 -12.34
N CYS A 552 -4.55 16.50 -11.04
CA CYS A 552 -4.75 15.20 -10.43
C CYS A 552 -6.00 15.17 -9.50
N PRO A 553 -7.19 15.61 -9.96
CA PRO A 553 -8.38 15.72 -9.10
C PRO A 553 -8.90 14.37 -8.57
N MET A 554 -8.38 13.24 -9.07
CA MET A 554 -8.78 11.90 -8.59
C MET A 554 -7.82 11.33 -7.53
N SER A 555 -6.76 12.07 -7.18
CA SER A 555 -5.79 11.66 -6.15
C SER A 555 -6.27 12.05 -4.75
N GLU A 556 -6.63 11.04 -3.94
CA GLU A 556 -7.04 11.22 -2.54
C GLU A 556 -5.98 12.01 -1.72
N PRO A 557 -4.66 11.70 -1.76
CA PRO A 557 -3.67 12.46 -1.00
C PRO A 557 -3.55 13.94 -1.41
N VAL A 558 -3.67 14.24 -2.70
CA VAL A 558 -3.61 15.63 -3.20
C VAL A 558 -4.84 16.42 -2.75
N CYS A 559 -6.02 15.82 -2.88
CA CYS A 559 -7.27 16.45 -2.45
C CYS A 559 -7.33 16.63 -0.93
N GLU A 560 -6.82 15.68 -0.15
CA GLU A 560 -6.74 15.75 1.31
C GLU A 560 -5.86 16.92 1.76
N ASP A 561 -4.65 17.06 1.23
CA ASP A 561 -3.79 18.18 1.60
C ASP A 561 -4.38 19.52 1.11
N TYR A 562 -5.01 19.54 -0.07
CA TYR A 562 -5.67 20.73 -0.59
C TYR A 562 -6.80 21.19 0.35
N ALA A 563 -7.66 20.26 0.79
CA ALA A 563 -8.73 20.54 1.74
C ALA A 563 -8.17 21.13 3.05
N ARG A 564 -7.12 20.51 3.59
CA ARG A 564 -6.45 20.95 4.82
C ARG A 564 -5.87 22.36 4.68
N LYS A 565 -5.14 22.64 3.58
CA LYS A 565 -4.50 23.95 3.35
C LYS A 565 -5.52 25.04 3.05
N LYS A 566 -6.64 24.72 2.39
CA LYS A 566 -7.69 25.68 2.03
C LYS A 566 -8.65 26.01 3.17
N TYR A 567 -9.07 25.00 3.94
CA TYR A 567 -10.13 25.14 4.95
C TYR A 567 -9.67 24.93 6.41
N GLY A 568 -8.43 24.48 6.62
CA GLY A 568 -7.87 24.18 7.95
C GLY A 568 -8.03 22.71 8.37
N GLU A 569 -7.78 22.42 9.65
CA GLU A 569 -7.74 21.05 10.21
C GLU A 569 -9.11 20.39 10.43
N SER A 570 -10.21 21.13 10.23
CA SER A 570 -11.56 20.61 10.48
C SER A 570 -12.58 21.14 9.47
N PRO A 571 -12.40 20.87 8.16
CA PRO A 571 -13.41 21.19 7.16
C PRO A 571 -14.70 20.43 7.42
N ASN A 572 -15.85 21.03 7.11
CA ASN A 572 -17.15 20.35 7.15
C ASN A 572 -17.37 19.49 5.89
N GLY A 573 -18.45 18.70 5.87
CA GLY A 573 -18.75 17.79 4.76
C GLY A 573 -18.85 18.48 3.39
N GLU A 574 -19.42 19.69 3.30
CA GLU A 574 -19.54 20.43 2.03
C GLU A 574 -18.19 20.95 1.53
N GLN A 575 -17.32 21.43 2.44
CA GLN A 575 -15.95 21.83 2.09
C GLN A 575 -15.12 20.63 1.62
N LEU A 576 -15.30 19.47 2.24
CA LEU A 576 -14.67 18.24 1.78
C LEU A 576 -15.20 17.80 0.40
N LYS A 577 -16.51 17.86 0.16
CA LYS A 577 -17.09 17.57 -1.17
C LYS A 577 -16.52 18.50 -2.24
N GLU A 578 -16.37 19.80 -1.95
CA GLU A 578 -15.73 20.75 -2.88
C GLU A 578 -14.28 20.36 -3.19
N ALA A 579 -13.49 20.03 -2.16
CA ALA A 579 -12.08 19.70 -2.33
C ALA A 579 -11.85 18.35 -3.03
N TYR A 580 -12.63 17.32 -2.71
CA TYR A 580 -12.49 16.00 -3.31
C TYR A 580 -13.18 15.89 -4.67
N GLY A 581 -14.12 16.79 -4.99
CA GLY A 581 -14.78 16.82 -6.30
C GLY A 581 -15.40 15.47 -6.65
N PRO A 582 -15.14 14.90 -7.85
CA PRO A 582 -15.79 13.67 -8.31
C PRO A 582 -15.59 12.45 -7.40
N ILE A 583 -14.46 12.33 -6.69
CA ILE A 583 -14.17 11.13 -5.89
C ILE A 583 -15.06 11.04 -4.64
N ALA A 584 -15.68 12.15 -4.24
CA ALA A 584 -16.65 12.21 -3.14
C ALA A 584 -17.89 11.33 -3.36
N GLU A 585 -18.18 10.93 -4.60
CA GLU A 585 -19.38 10.16 -4.97
C GLU A 585 -19.18 8.64 -4.95
N TYR A 586 -17.94 8.16 -4.79
CA TYR A 586 -17.65 6.72 -4.94
C TYR A 586 -16.49 6.17 -4.14
N ASN A 587 -15.50 6.98 -3.78
CA ASN A 587 -14.42 6.51 -2.93
C ASN A 587 -14.96 6.42 -1.49
N TYR A 588 -15.21 5.20 -1.01
CA TYR A 588 -15.84 4.97 0.29
C TYR A 588 -15.05 5.56 1.47
N ARG A 589 -13.71 5.68 1.36
CA ARG A 589 -12.89 6.31 2.41
C ARG A 589 -13.13 7.81 2.46
N VAL A 590 -13.21 8.44 1.29
CA VAL A 590 -13.54 9.86 1.15
C VAL A 590 -14.98 10.12 1.60
N MET A 591 -15.93 9.29 1.18
CA MET A 591 -17.33 9.37 1.64
C MET A 591 -17.43 9.22 3.16
N ALA A 592 -16.67 8.31 3.78
CA ALA A 592 -16.62 8.14 5.23
C ALA A 592 -16.05 9.39 5.92
N ARG A 593 -14.97 9.99 5.38
CA ARG A 593 -14.41 11.26 5.90
C ARG A 593 -15.40 12.41 5.81
N ILE A 594 -16.16 12.50 4.71
CA ILE A 594 -17.23 13.50 4.53
C ILE A 594 -18.32 13.29 5.57
N ALA A 595 -18.77 12.06 5.79
CA ALA A 595 -19.74 11.74 6.82
C ALA A 595 -19.21 12.10 8.22
N ASP A 596 -17.99 11.68 8.57
CA ASP A 596 -17.36 11.94 9.87
C ASP A 596 -17.17 13.45 10.15
N ALA A 597 -16.91 14.26 9.11
CA ALA A 597 -16.85 15.72 9.24
C ALA A 597 -18.19 16.34 9.70
N ASP A 598 -19.30 15.69 9.37
CA ASP A 598 -20.65 16.09 9.74
C ASP A 598 -21.20 15.30 10.96
N TYR A 599 -20.36 14.59 11.73
CA TYR A 599 -20.77 13.78 12.90
C TYR A 599 -21.69 14.52 13.90
N LYS A 600 -21.49 15.84 14.06
CA LYS A 600 -22.31 16.69 14.95
C LYS A 600 -23.67 17.10 14.37
N SER A 601 -23.96 16.72 13.12
CA SER A 601 -25.22 16.96 12.42
C SER A 601 -25.92 15.62 12.17
N PRO A 602 -26.80 15.13 13.09
CA PRO A 602 -27.32 13.76 13.05
C PRO A 602 -27.91 13.35 11.71
N GLU A 603 -28.83 14.14 11.15
CA GLU A 603 -29.47 13.84 9.87
C GLU A 603 -28.45 13.70 8.71
N LYS A 604 -27.41 14.54 8.70
CA LYS A 604 -26.37 14.50 7.67
C LYS A 604 -25.44 13.32 7.86
N TYR A 605 -24.92 13.13 9.08
CA TYR A 605 -24.03 12.02 9.41
C TYR A 605 -24.66 10.69 9.05
N GLU A 606 -25.90 10.46 9.49
CA GLU A 606 -26.61 9.20 9.25
C GLU A 606 -26.86 8.99 7.76
N SER A 607 -27.34 10.02 7.06
CA SER A 607 -27.63 9.90 5.63
C SER A 607 -26.37 9.61 4.81
N GLU A 608 -25.22 10.23 5.12
CA GLU A 608 -23.98 9.99 4.39
C GLU A 608 -23.33 8.68 4.81
N MET A 609 -23.24 8.38 6.10
CA MET A 609 -22.64 7.14 6.60
C MET A 609 -23.46 5.91 6.19
N GLU A 610 -24.78 5.99 6.01
CA GLU A 610 -25.56 4.88 5.46
C GLU A 610 -25.20 4.58 3.99
N LYS A 611 -24.89 5.61 3.17
CA LYS A 611 -24.37 5.39 1.82
C LYS A 611 -23.01 4.69 1.87
N VAL A 612 -22.14 5.10 2.78
CA VAL A 612 -20.85 4.44 3.02
C VAL A 612 -21.07 2.99 3.44
N ALA A 613 -21.99 2.72 4.37
CA ALA A 613 -22.25 1.39 4.90
C ALA A 613 -22.85 0.41 3.86
N LYS A 614 -23.56 0.92 2.85
CA LYS A 614 -23.97 0.10 1.69
C LYS A 614 -22.78 -0.35 0.85
N LEU A 615 -21.69 0.43 0.84
CA LEU A 615 -20.46 0.06 0.18
C LEU A 615 -19.60 -0.80 1.11
N ASP A 616 -19.34 -0.39 2.35
CA ASP A 616 -18.56 -1.10 3.37
C ASP A 616 -19.46 -1.43 4.57
N PRO A 617 -20.08 -2.63 4.61
CA PRO A 617 -21.04 -2.98 5.66
C PRO A 617 -20.49 -2.96 7.08
N GLY A 618 -19.15 -3.01 7.27
CA GLY A 618 -18.54 -2.78 8.57
C GLY A 618 -18.89 -1.41 9.16
N LYS A 619 -19.23 -0.42 8.32
CA LYS A 619 -19.65 0.93 8.76
C LYS A 619 -21.06 0.98 9.32
N TYR A 620 -21.87 -0.07 9.17
CA TYR A 620 -23.11 -0.15 9.94
C TYR A 620 -22.85 -0.19 11.45
N PHE A 621 -21.70 -0.70 11.90
CA PHE A 621 -21.32 -0.62 13.31
C PHE A 621 -21.03 0.81 13.78
N ASN A 622 -20.53 1.69 12.91
CA ASN A 622 -20.35 3.11 13.21
C ASN A 622 -21.72 3.79 13.41
N LEU A 623 -22.68 3.53 12.52
CA LEU A 623 -24.06 4.02 12.66
C LEU A 623 -24.73 3.47 13.92
N ALA A 624 -24.51 2.19 14.23
CA ALA A 624 -25.06 1.58 15.43
C ALA A 624 -24.52 2.25 16.70
N HIS A 625 -23.18 2.41 16.82
CA HIS A 625 -22.56 3.14 17.91
C HIS A 625 -23.04 4.59 18.00
N TYR A 626 -23.23 5.25 16.85
CA TYR A 626 -23.79 6.59 16.81
C TYR A 626 -25.19 6.64 17.44
N CYS A 627 -26.09 5.75 17.01
CA CYS A 627 -27.45 5.66 17.54
C CYS A 627 -27.48 5.33 19.04
N VAL A 628 -26.59 4.43 19.48
CA VAL A 628 -26.38 4.11 20.90
C VAL A 628 -26.03 5.36 21.70
N ASN A 629 -25.06 6.14 21.23
CA ASN A 629 -24.62 7.39 21.87
C ASN A 629 -25.70 8.49 21.89
N HIS A 630 -26.71 8.40 21.02
CA HIS A 630 -27.85 9.32 20.93
C HIS A 630 -29.14 8.75 21.54
N ASN A 631 -29.05 7.62 22.24
CA ASN A 631 -30.17 6.94 22.89
C ASN A 631 -31.27 6.47 21.91
N GLU A 632 -30.92 6.17 20.66
CA GLU A 632 -31.80 5.63 19.63
C GLU A 632 -31.69 4.10 19.54
N ARG A 633 -32.06 3.39 20.62
CA ARG A 633 -31.75 1.96 20.82
C ARG A 633 -32.29 1.03 19.73
N ASP A 634 -33.56 1.17 19.33
CA ASP A 634 -34.14 0.28 18.31
C ASP A 634 -33.46 0.46 16.94
N LYS A 635 -33.07 1.69 16.63
CA LYS A 635 -32.33 2.04 15.41
C LYS A 635 -30.90 1.50 15.45
N ALA A 636 -30.24 1.60 16.62
CA ALA A 636 -28.95 0.97 16.86
C ALA A 636 -29.01 -0.55 16.64
N ALA A 637 -30.02 -1.23 17.18
CA ALA A 637 -30.21 -2.67 17.01
C ALA A 637 -30.36 -3.05 15.53
N ARG A 638 -31.14 -2.27 14.76
CA ARG A 638 -31.25 -2.46 13.31
C ARG A 638 -29.90 -2.32 12.61
N PHE A 639 -29.12 -1.29 12.91
CA PHE A 639 -27.81 -1.10 12.27
C PHE A 639 -26.80 -2.16 12.70
N TYR A 640 -26.76 -2.56 13.97
CA TYR A 640 -25.93 -3.69 14.39
C TYR A 640 -26.30 -4.95 13.61
N GLN A 641 -27.60 -5.27 13.49
CA GLN A 641 -28.04 -6.45 12.76
C GLN A 641 -27.63 -6.38 11.27
N LEU A 642 -27.80 -5.22 10.63
CA LEU A 642 -27.32 -5.00 9.25
C LEU A 642 -25.81 -5.24 9.13
N GLY A 643 -25.02 -4.79 10.10
CA GLY A 643 -23.58 -5.07 10.16
C GLY A 643 -23.29 -6.56 10.35
N MET A 644 -23.98 -7.24 11.27
CA MET A 644 -23.80 -8.69 11.49
C MET A 644 -24.14 -9.53 10.26
N ASP A 645 -25.16 -9.12 9.51
CA ASP A 645 -25.64 -9.86 8.33
C ASP A 645 -24.75 -9.66 7.09
N ASN A 646 -24.01 -8.55 7.02
CA ASN A 646 -23.35 -8.13 5.78
C ASN A 646 -21.85 -7.83 5.89
N ALA A 647 -21.28 -7.69 7.10
CA ALA A 647 -19.86 -7.38 7.26
C ALA A 647 -18.96 -8.58 6.93
N ASP A 648 -17.89 -8.32 6.19
CA ASP A 648 -16.95 -9.37 5.75
C ASP A 648 -16.06 -9.89 6.89
N SER A 649 -15.87 -9.10 7.94
CA SER A 649 -15.00 -9.45 9.06
C SER A 649 -15.79 -10.02 10.24
N ALA A 650 -15.77 -11.34 10.38
CA ALA A 650 -16.34 -12.03 11.54
C ALA A 650 -15.68 -11.58 12.87
N VAL A 651 -14.39 -11.23 12.84
CA VAL A 651 -13.69 -10.69 14.02
C VAL A 651 -14.20 -9.30 14.39
N LEU A 652 -14.40 -8.42 13.41
CA LEU A 652 -14.99 -7.10 13.64
C LEU A 652 -16.41 -7.25 14.22
N ALA A 653 -17.24 -8.09 13.60
CA ALA A 653 -18.60 -8.38 14.07
C ALA A 653 -18.60 -8.92 15.51
N SER A 654 -17.73 -9.90 15.80
CA SER A 654 -17.55 -10.45 17.14
C SER A 654 -17.15 -9.37 18.16
N ASN A 655 -16.25 -8.45 17.79
CA ASN A 655 -15.77 -7.37 18.66
C ASN A 655 -16.83 -6.34 19.06
N VAL A 656 -17.95 -6.26 18.34
CA VAL A 656 -19.03 -5.26 18.57
C VAL A 656 -20.39 -5.92 18.83
N SER A 657 -20.43 -7.24 19.01
CA SER A 657 -21.65 -8.03 19.16
C SER A 657 -22.36 -7.85 20.51
N PHE A 658 -21.62 -7.41 21.53
CA PHE A 658 -22.03 -7.50 22.92
C PHE A 658 -23.23 -6.60 23.24
N TRP A 659 -23.30 -5.39 22.69
CA TRP A 659 -24.48 -4.53 22.81
C TRP A 659 -25.73 -5.19 22.24
N LEU A 660 -25.65 -5.75 21.03
CA LEU A 660 -26.81 -6.36 20.35
C LEU A 660 -27.28 -7.64 21.07
N VAL A 661 -26.35 -8.45 21.60
CA VAL A 661 -26.69 -9.63 22.42
C VAL A 661 -27.50 -9.22 23.65
N ASN A 662 -27.06 -8.18 24.36
CA ASN A 662 -27.80 -7.69 25.53
C ASN A 662 -29.16 -7.11 25.13
N TYR A 663 -29.22 -6.35 24.04
CA TYR A 663 -30.47 -5.84 23.50
C TYR A 663 -31.46 -6.99 23.24
N TYR A 664 -31.05 -8.03 22.51
CA TYR A 664 -31.92 -9.18 22.26
C TYR A 664 -32.34 -9.91 23.53
N PHE A 665 -31.43 -10.08 24.49
CA PHE A 665 -31.77 -10.73 25.76
C PHE A 665 -32.81 -9.92 26.55
N ASP A 666 -32.65 -8.59 26.61
CA ASP A 666 -33.55 -7.67 27.31
C ASP A 666 -34.93 -7.59 26.66
N HIS A 667 -35.01 -7.81 25.34
CA HIS A 667 -36.26 -7.84 24.56
C HIS A 667 -36.89 -9.24 24.45
N ASN A 668 -36.48 -10.18 25.30
CA ASN A 668 -36.95 -11.58 25.31
C ASN A 668 -36.64 -12.39 24.03
N GLU A 669 -35.73 -11.93 23.17
CA GLU A 669 -35.23 -12.65 22.00
C GLU A 669 -34.03 -13.56 22.36
N LYS A 670 -34.17 -14.33 23.44
CA LYS A 670 -33.07 -15.09 24.07
C LYS A 670 -32.34 -16.05 23.14
N GLN A 671 -33.06 -16.66 22.19
CA GLN A 671 -32.46 -17.56 21.20
C GLN A 671 -31.53 -16.81 20.26
N LYS A 672 -31.90 -15.60 19.81
CA LYS A 672 -31.05 -14.76 18.97
C LYS A 672 -29.83 -14.27 19.75
N ALA A 673 -30.03 -13.84 20.99
CA ALA A 673 -28.94 -13.43 21.87
C ALA A 673 -27.90 -14.56 22.05
N MET A 674 -28.37 -15.78 22.32
CA MET A 674 -27.49 -16.95 22.47
C MET A 674 -26.76 -17.28 21.16
N GLN A 675 -27.48 -17.37 20.05
CA GLN A 675 -26.87 -17.69 18.75
C GLN A 675 -25.78 -16.68 18.36
N LEU A 676 -26.05 -15.38 18.52
CA LEU A 676 -25.08 -14.35 18.22
C LEU A 676 -23.86 -14.40 19.16
N ALA A 677 -24.07 -14.64 20.45
CA ALA A 677 -22.98 -14.76 21.42
C ALA A 677 -22.10 -16.00 21.14
N GLU A 678 -22.70 -17.14 20.81
CA GLU A 678 -21.97 -18.37 20.43
C GLU A 678 -21.18 -18.16 19.13
N ASN A 679 -21.79 -17.57 18.11
CA ASN A 679 -21.10 -17.23 16.86
C ASN A 679 -19.91 -16.29 17.11
N SER A 680 -20.08 -15.29 17.98
CA SER A 680 -19.01 -14.34 18.32
C SER A 680 -17.89 -15.03 19.09
N ALA A 681 -18.20 -15.89 20.05
CA ALA A 681 -17.21 -16.69 20.79
C ALA A 681 -16.47 -17.70 19.90
N ALA A 682 -17.11 -18.20 18.84
CA ALA A 682 -16.49 -19.12 17.88
C ALA A 682 -15.34 -18.49 17.08
N THR A 683 -15.31 -17.16 16.94
CA THR A 683 -14.13 -16.46 16.38
C THR A 683 -12.96 -16.44 17.37
N TYR A 684 -13.22 -16.81 18.62
CA TYR A 684 -12.25 -16.88 19.71
C TYR A 684 -11.52 -15.54 19.94
N SER A 685 -12.20 -14.43 19.63
CA SER A 685 -11.78 -13.09 20.00
C SER A 685 -12.01 -12.89 21.50
N GLU A 686 -11.19 -12.07 22.14
CA GLU A 686 -11.37 -11.73 23.57
C GLU A 686 -12.81 -11.25 23.83
N ARG A 687 -13.32 -10.36 22.97
CA ARG A 687 -14.67 -9.80 23.08
C ARG A 687 -15.78 -10.80 22.83
N GLY A 688 -15.62 -11.70 21.87
CA GLY A 688 -16.57 -12.76 21.60
C GLY A 688 -16.68 -13.72 22.79
N LEU A 689 -15.55 -14.13 23.35
CA LEU A 689 -15.51 -14.97 24.56
C LEU A 689 -16.16 -14.26 25.74
N HIS A 690 -15.84 -12.98 25.97
CA HIS A 690 -16.42 -12.18 27.05
C HIS A 690 -17.92 -11.96 26.87
N CYS A 691 -18.39 -11.81 25.63
CA CYS A 691 -19.81 -11.66 25.31
C CYS A 691 -20.62 -12.88 25.74
N LEU A 692 -20.21 -14.07 25.31
CA LEU A 692 -20.88 -15.32 25.70
C LEU A 692 -20.76 -15.60 27.20
N ALA A 693 -19.59 -15.32 27.80
CA ALA A 693 -19.38 -15.48 29.24
C ALA A 693 -20.35 -14.62 30.07
N ARG A 694 -20.51 -13.33 29.71
CA ARG A 694 -21.47 -12.43 30.37
C ARG A 694 -22.90 -12.90 30.16
N LEU A 695 -23.26 -13.39 28.98
CA LEU A 695 -24.61 -13.93 28.75
C LEU A 695 -24.89 -15.14 29.66
N TYR A 696 -23.92 -16.05 29.82
CA TYR A 696 -24.03 -17.15 30.77
C TYR A 696 -24.17 -16.70 32.21
N GLU A 697 -23.40 -15.69 32.66
CA GLU A 697 -23.61 -15.09 33.98
C GLU A 697 -25.04 -14.57 34.18
N ARG A 698 -25.59 -13.88 33.17
CA ARG A 698 -26.97 -13.36 33.20
C ARG A 698 -28.02 -14.47 33.24
N MET A 699 -27.69 -15.65 32.71
CA MET A 699 -28.54 -16.84 32.74
C MET A 699 -28.35 -17.69 34.02
N GLY A 700 -27.38 -17.37 34.88
CA GLY A 700 -27.05 -18.15 36.07
C GLY A 700 -26.15 -19.37 35.79
N GLU A 701 -25.56 -19.46 34.61
CA GLU A 701 -24.69 -20.56 34.16
C GLU A 701 -23.22 -20.26 34.50
N TRP A 702 -22.92 -20.00 35.77
CA TRP A 702 -21.63 -19.42 36.21
C TRP A 702 -20.39 -20.24 35.81
N LYS A 703 -20.47 -21.56 35.87
CA LYS A 703 -19.36 -22.44 35.49
C LYS A 703 -18.98 -22.30 34.01
N LYS A 704 -19.97 -22.18 33.12
CA LYS A 704 -19.72 -21.97 31.68
C LYS A 704 -19.10 -20.60 31.42
N ALA A 705 -19.50 -19.59 32.19
CA ALA A 705 -18.90 -18.26 32.12
C ALA A 705 -17.42 -18.28 32.56
N GLU A 706 -17.11 -18.95 33.67
CA GLU A 706 -15.74 -19.14 34.16
C GLU A 706 -14.83 -19.79 33.12
N GLU A 707 -15.28 -20.89 32.51
CA GLU A 707 -14.53 -21.63 31.47
C GLU A 707 -14.15 -20.72 30.29
N LEU A 708 -15.04 -19.81 29.87
CA LEU A 708 -14.78 -18.87 28.78
C LEU A 708 -13.82 -17.75 29.19
N TYR A 709 -13.94 -17.21 30.39
CA TYR A 709 -12.99 -16.21 30.90
C TYR A 709 -11.59 -16.80 31.09
N ASP A 710 -11.50 -18.05 31.56
CA ASP A 710 -10.24 -18.77 31.66
C ASP A 710 -9.63 -19.06 30.28
N SER A 711 -10.44 -19.47 29.30
CA SER A 711 -10.02 -19.59 27.90
C SER A 711 -9.50 -18.27 27.32
N SER A 712 -10.15 -17.14 27.65
CA SER A 712 -9.70 -15.81 27.24
C SER A 712 -8.34 -15.48 27.85
N LYS A 713 -8.20 -15.66 29.18
CA LYS A 713 -6.93 -15.47 29.89
C LYS A 713 -5.80 -16.31 29.30
N ARG A 714 -6.04 -17.59 29.03
CA ARG A 714 -5.01 -18.49 28.45
C ARG A 714 -4.53 -18.06 27.08
N ARG A 715 -5.37 -17.39 26.30
CA ARG A 715 -5.03 -16.93 24.95
C ARG A 715 -4.40 -15.55 24.92
N TYR A 716 -4.92 -14.62 25.72
CA TYR A 716 -4.56 -13.21 25.66
C TYR A 716 -3.63 -12.76 26.80
N GLU A 717 -3.32 -13.67 27.74
CA GLU A 717 -2.49 -13.40 28.92
C GLU A 717 -3.01 -12.23 29.78
N ASN A 718 -4.30 -11.92 29.66
CA ASN A 718 -5.00 -10.89 30.41
C ASN A 718 -6.02 -11.54 31.37
N ASP A 719 -5.89 -11.28 32.67
CA ASP A 719 -6.76 -11.84 33.71
C ASP A 719 -7.79 -10.85 34.28
N GLU A 720 -7.89 -9.62 33.74
CA GLU A 720 -8.78 -8.56 34.25
C GLU A 720 -10.26 -9.00 34.27
N ALA A 721 -10.72 -9.61 33.17
CA ALA A 721 -12.11 -10.03 33.03
C ALA A 721 -12.45 -11.23 33.93
N LEU A 722 -11.52 -12.19 34.07
CA LEU A 722 -11.65 -13.33 34.97
C LEU A 722 -11.63 -12.89 36.45
N THR A 723 -10.75 -11.96 36.80
CA THR A 723 -10.70 -11.36 38.14
C THR A 723 -12.00 -10.64 38.46
N GLY A 724 -12.52 -9.86 37.51
CA GLY A 724 -13.82 -9.21 37.62
C GLY A 724 -14.95 -10.23 37.83
N PHE A 725 -14.94 -11.35 37.10
CA PHE A 725 -15.92 -12.44 37.26
C PHE A 725 -15.92 -13.01 38.67
N TYR A 726 -14.75 -13.38 39.20
CA TYR A 726 -14.67 -13.91 40.55
C TYR A 726 -15.13 -12.90 41.61
N LEU A 727 -14.76 -11.62 41.44
CA LEU A 727 -15.19 -10.55 42.35
C LEU A 727 -16.71 -10.32 42.35
N ARG A 728 -17.37 -10.42 41.18
CA ARG A 728 -18.83 -10.30 41.07
C ARG A 728 -19.55 -11.48 41.71
N ASN A 729 -18.95 -12.67 41.66
CA ASN A 729 -19.60 -13.93 42.04
C ASN A 729 -19.08 -14.52 43.36
N LYS A 730 -18.21 -13.82 44.10
CA LYS A 730 -17.60 -14.30 45.36
C LYS A 730 -18.60 -14.77 46.43
N ASP A 731 -19.81 -14.22 46.43
CA ASP A 731 -20.87 -14.57 47.38
C ASP A 731 -21.76 -15.73 46.86
N LYS A 732 -21.52 -16.21 45.63
CA LYS A 732 -22.21 -17.34 44.99
C LYS A 732 -21.52 -18.66 45.25
N ASP A 733 -20.18 -18.67 45.20
CA ASP A 733 -19.34 -19.82 45.49
C ASP A 733 -18.09 -19.37 46.27
N PRO A 734 -17.81 -19.94 47.46
CA PRO A 734 -16.58 -19.67 48.20
C PRO A 734 -15.30 -19.89 47.41
N GLN A 735 -15.30 -20.76 46.40
CA GLN A 735 -14.15 -20.99 45.51
C GLN A 735 -13.78 -19.73 44.71
N TYR A 736 -14.78 -18.95 44.27
CA TYR A 736 -14.52 -17.71 43.54
C TYR A 736 -13.81 -16.67 44.40
N ALA A 737 -14.17 -16.56 45.69
CA ALA A 737 -13.44 -15.70 46.62
C ALA A 737 -11.96 -16.13 46.76
N ALA A 738 -11.71 -17.44 46.87
CA ALA A 738 -10.37 -17.99 46.99
C ALA A 738 -9.54 -17.83 45.70
N GLN A 739 -10.15 -17.97 44.52
CA GLN A 739 -9.49 -17.77 43.23
C GLN A 739 -9.23 -16.29 42.92
N ALA A 740 -10.07 -15.37 43.42
CA ALA A 740 -9.88 -13.93 43.24
C ALA A 740 -8.67 -13.40 44.03
N GLU A 741 -8.41 -13.92 45.23
CA GLU A 741 -7.38 -13.44 46.16
C GLU A 741 -5.97 -13.29 45.53
N PRO A 742 -5.40 -14.31 44.87
CA PRO A 742 -4.08 -14.18 44.25
C PRO A 742 -4.06 -13.18 43.08
N LEU A 743 -5.14 -13.09 42.30
CA LEU A 743 -5.22 -12.18 41.14
C LEU A 743 -5.33 -10.72 41.60
N ILE A 744 -6.16 -10.46 42.61
CA ILE A 744 -6.32 -9.11 43.20
C ILE A 744 -5.00 -8.62 43.78
N LYS A 745 -4.23 -9.47 44.47
CA LYS A 745 -2.98 -9.06 45.11
C LYS A 745 -1.93 -8.53 44.13
N SER A 746 -1.98 -8.97 42.87
CA SER A 746 -1.10 -8.48 41.80
C SER A 746 -1.42 -7.02 41.42
N THR A 747 -2.70 -6.68 41.31
CA THR A 747 -3.16 -5.35 40.84
C THR A 747 -3.47 -4.37 41.97
N PHE A 748 -3.88 -4.90 43.12
CA PHE A 748 -4.23 -4.20 44.36
C PHE A 748 -3.40 -4.79 45.51
N PRO A 749 -2.10 -4.46 45.61
CA PRO A 749 -1.23 -5.00 46.65
C PRO A 749 -1.70 -4.66 48.08
N ASP A 750 -2.33 -3.50 48.25
CA ASP A 750 -2.93 -3.04 49.52
C ASP A 750 -4.42 -3.42 49.67
N GLY A 751 -4.96 -4.16 48.70
CA GLY A 751 -6.37 -4.52 48.62
C GLY A 751 -7.26 -3.44 47.98
N ILE A 752 -8.55 -3.78 47.82
CA ILE A 752 -9.54 -2.89 47.21
C ILE A 752 -10.12 -1.95 48.27
N HIS A 753 -9.96 -0.64 48.09
CA HIS A 753 -10.43 0.38 49.03
C HIS A 753 -11.69 1.09 48.52
N LYS A 754 -12.63 1.35 49.44
CA LYS A 754 -13.77 2.23 49.16
C LYS A 754 -13.40 3.69 49.39
N VAL A 755 -13.95 4.58 48.57
CA VAL A 755 -13.77 6.03 48.68
C VAL A 755 -15.05 6.78 48.30
N GLU A 756 -15.35 7.82 49.05
CA GLU A 756 -16.43 8.77 48.80
C GLU A 756 -15.88 10.15 48.43
N LEU A 757 -16.68 10.97 47.72
CA LEU A 757 -16.28 12.32 47.31
C LEU A 757 -15.80 13.19 48.49
N SER A 758 -16.44 13.05 49.65
CA SER A 758 -16.12 13.79 50.89
C SER A 758 -14.69 13.54 51.42
N GLN A 759 -14.09 12.42 51.01
CA GLN A 759 -12.74 12.01 51.41
C GLN A 759 -11.65 12.53 50.47
N CYS A 760 -12.03 13.03 49.29
CA CYS A 760 -11.11 13.57 48.28
C CYS A 760 -10.84 15.06 48.54
N LYS A 761 -9.69 15.40 49.16
CA LYS A 761 -9.37 16.78 49.59
C LYS A 761 -8.16 17.42 48.90
N ALA A 762 -7.11 16.64 48.65
CA ALA A 762 -5.90 17.12 47.98
C ALA A 762 -5.93 16.75 46.49
N PRO A 763 -5.27 17.53 45.60
CA PRO A 763 -5.11 17.15 44.19
C PRO A 763 -4.54 15.72 44.06
N PRO A 764 -5.04 14.91 43.11
CA PRO A 764 -4.63 13.53 42.99
C PRO A 764 -3.22 13.42 42.42
N VAL A 765 -2.41 12.54 43.02
CA VAL A 765 -1.05 12.20 42.54
C VAL A 765 -1.02 10.90 41.74
N VAL A 766 -2.15 10.19 41.68
CA VAL A 766 -2.39 8.89 41.02
C VAL A 766 -3.82 8.85 40.49
N GLY A 767 -4.13 7.91 39.61
CA GLY A 767 -5.44 7.76 38.96
C GLY A 767 -5.31 7.59 37.45
N ASN A 768 -6.43 7.70 36.72
CA ASN A 768 -6.43 7.63 35.25
C ASN A 768 -6.70 8.99 34.63
N LYS A 769 -5.64 9.59 34.08
CA LYS A 769 -5.72 10.85 33.36
C LYS A 769 -6.29 10.65 31.97
N ILE A 770 -7.30 11.45 31.62
CA ILE A 770 -7.97 11.40 30.33
C ILE A 770 -7.17 12.15 29.27
N ILE A 771 -6.91 11.49 28.13
CA ILE A 771 -6.28 12.12 26.96
C ILE A 771 -7.28 12.41 25.83
N LYS A 772 -8.40 11.67 25.80
CA LYS A 772 -9.46 11.80 24.79
C LYS A 772 -10.82 11.41 25.37
N CYS A 773 -11.86 12.17 25.01
CA CYS A 773 -13.27 11.87 25.26
C CYS A 773 -14.02 11.80 23.93
N GLU A 774 -14.92 10.83 23.81
CA GLU A 774 -15.94 10.84 22.76
C GLU A 774 -17.09 11.80 23.10
N TYR A 775 -18.03 11.97 22.17
CA TYR A 775 -19.15 12.91 22.32
C TYR A 775 -20.00 12.64 23.57
N TYR A 776 -20.36 11.39 23.84
CA TYR A 776 -21.18 11.03 25.00
C TYR A 776 -20.53 11.43 26.35
N PRO A 777 -19.31 10.97 26.69
CA PRO A 777 -18.68 11.35 27.95
C PRO A 777 -18.41 12.87 28.04
N GLU A 778 -18.07 13.53 26.93
CA GLU A 778 -17.92 14.99 26.91
C GLU A 778 -19.24 15.70 27.25
N SER A 779 -20.36 15.24 26.69
CA SER A 779 -21.69 15.82 26.93
C SER A 779 -22.16 15.74 28.39
N ILE A 780 -21.65 14.77 29.16
CA ILE A 780 -21.98 14.57 30.58
C ILE A 780 -20.89 15.11 31.53
N GLY A 781 -19.90 15.83 30.99
CA GLY A 781 -18.94 16.63 31.78
C GLY A 781 -17.57 16.02 32.02
N PHE A 782 -17.20 14.95 31.29
CA PHE A 782 -15.80 14.55 31.15
C PHE A 782 -15.08 15.50 30.19
N ALA A 783 -13.76 15.63 30.33
CA ALA A 783 -12.93 16.47 29.50
C ALA A 783 -11.49 15.92 29.47
N LYS A 784 -10.72 16.35 28.46
CA LYS A 784 -9.28 16.12 28.43
C LYS A 784 -8.62 16.66 29.70
N ASP A 785 -7.59 15.97 30.18
CA ASP A 785 -6.83 16.25 31.40
C ASP A 785 -7.56 16.04 32.73
N ASN A 786 -8.87 15.68 32.72
CA ASN A 786 -9.53 15.18 33.91
C ASN A 786 -8.84 13.91 34.44
N ILE A 787 -8.84 13.69 35.76
CA ILE A 787 -8.27 12.48 36.38
C ILE A 787 -9.38 11.71 37.11
N ILE A 788 -9.60 10.45 36.71
CA ILE A 788 -10.53 9.54 37.38
C ILE A 788 -9.81 8.89 38.56
N VAL A 789 -10.35 9.08 39.76
CA VAL A 789 -9.76 8.56 41.02
C VAL A 789 -10.63 7.51 41.70
N ALA A 790 -11.89 7.38 41.28
CA ALA A 790 -12.78 6.33 41.77
C ALA A 790 -13.88 5.99 40.77
N LEU A 791 -14.35 4.74 40.84
CA LEU A 791 -15.49 4.22 40.08
C LEU A 791 -16.35 3.35 41.01
N ASN A 792 -17.65 3.61 41.04
CA ASN A 792 -18.64 2.92 41.86
C ASN A 792 -18.25 2.84 43.36
N GLY A 793 -17.61 3.90 43.85
CA GLY A 793 -17.15 4.00 45.24
C GLY A 793 -15.87 3.23 45.54
N TYR A 794 -15.16 2.71 44.53
CA TYR A 794 -13.86 2.06 44.68
C TYR A 794 -12.75 2.95 44.15
N ARG A 795 -11.65 3.04 44.91
CA ARG A 795 -10.48 3.83 44.57
C ARG A 795 -9.75 3.23 43.37
N ILE A 796 -9.21 4.11 42.53
CA ILE A 796 -8.41 3.76 41.34
C ILE A 796 -7.13 4.58 41.38
N ASP A 797 -5.99 3.89 41.40
CA ASP A 797 -4.68 4.53 41.34
C ASP A 797 -4.01 4.39 39.96
N ASN A 798 -4.46 3.46 39.09
CA ASN A 798 -3.91 3.24 37.75
C ASN A 798 -4.91 2.55 36.79
N ASN A 799 -4.51 2.33 35.53
CA ASN A 799 -5.38 1.77 34.50
C ASN A 799 -5.79 0.31 34.79
N PRO A 800 -4.87 -0.64 35.14
CA PRO A 800 -5.27 -2.00 35.51
C PRO A 800 -6.33 -2.06 36.62
N GLN A 801 -6.20 -1.23 37.67
CA GLN A 801 -7.22 -1.15 38.73
C GLN A 801 -8.57 -0.67 38.18
N TYR A 802 -8.58 0.34 37.31
CA TYR A 802 -9.81 0.80 36.65
C TYR A 802 -10.45 -0.28 35.80
N GLN A 803 -9.67 -1.05 35.03
CA GLN A 803 -10.23 -2.14 34.22
C GLN A 803 -10.93 -3.16 35.11
N ILE A 804 -10.30 -3.62 36.20
CA ILE A 804 -10.92 -4.58 37.13
C ILE A 804 -12.18 -3.99 37.79
N ILE A 805 -12.12 -2.77 38.35
CA ILE A 805 -13.28 -2.14 39.00
C ILE A 805 -14.43 -1.95 37.99
N ARG A 806 -14.13 -1.58 36.75
CA ARG A 806 -15.14 -1.46 35.69
C ARG A 806 -15.78 -2.81 35.38
N GLN A 807 -14.98 -3.88 35.33
CA GLN A 807 -15.51 -5.24 35.13
C GLN A 807 -16.39 -5.68 36.31
N MET A 808 -16.16 -5.22 37.54
CA MET A 808 -17.03 -5.54 38.69
C MET A 808 -18.47 -5.00 38.55
N ALA A 809 -18.70 -3.97 37.73
CA ALA A 809 -20.05 -3.42 37.57
C ALA A 809 -21.00 -4.43 36.90
N LEU A 810 -22.14 -4.66 37.55
CA LEU A 810 -23.22 -5.54 37.10
C LEU A 810 -24.29 -4.80 36.27
N THR A 811 -24.30 -3.48 36.38
CA THR A 811 -25.26 -2.59 35.70
C THR A 811 -24.49 -1.57 34.86
N PRO A 812 -25.09 -1.07 33.78
CA PRO A 812 -24.48 0.00 32.99
C PRO A 812 -24.40 1.33 33.76
N ALA A 813 -25.15 1.51 34.85
CA ALA A 813 -25.03 2.69 35.69
C ALA A 813 -23.68 2.73 36.42
N LEU A 814 -22.90 3.78 36.15
CA LEU A 814 -21.57 4.02 36.68
C LEU A 814 -21.50 5.37 37.40
N LYS A 815 -20.76 5.42 38.50
CA LYS A 815 -20.53 6.62 39.29
C LYS A 815 -19.04 6.90 39.44
N PHE A 816 -18.56 7.98 38.83
CA PHE A 816 -17.16 8.36 38.82
C PHE A 816 -16.89 9.47 39.83
N ILE A 817 -15.70 9.46 40.45
CA ILE A 817 -15.12 10.64 41.09
C ILE A 817 -13.98 11.13 40.22
N VAL A 818 -14.08 12.39 39.79
CA VAL A 818 -13.19 13.00 38.80
C VAL A 818 -12.61 14.29 39.33
N TRP A 819 -11.31 14.48 39.17
CA TRP A 819 -10.62 15.76 39.37
C TRP A 819 -10.56 16.52 38.05
N ASP A 820 -11.07 17.75 38.01
CA ASP A 820 -11.13 18.60 36.80
C ASP A 820 -9.95 19.58 36.66
N GLY A 821 -8.91 19.42 37.48
CA GLY A 821 -7.79 20.36 37.58
C GLY A 821 -7.93 21.34 38.75
N LYS A 822 -9.13 21.50 39.32
CA LYS A 822 -9.40 22.45 40.42
C LYS A 822 -10.12 21.82 41.60
N GLN A 823 -11.06 20.93 41.34
CA GLN A 823 -11.88 20.28 42.38
C GLN A 823 -12.29 18.86 41.99
N TYR A 824 -12.73 18.09 42.98
CA TYR A 824 -13.38 16.81 42.74
C TYR A 824 -14.87 17.00 42.48
N LYS A 825 -15.40 16.24 41.52
CA LYS A 825 -16.83 16.15 41.24
C LYS A 825 -17.24 14.71 41.00
N GLU A 826 -18.51 14.42 41.29
CA GLU A 826 -19.12 13.15 40.88
C GLU A 826 -19.74 13.30 39.50
N ILE A 827 -19.50 12.32 38.64
CA ILE A 827 -20.16 12.21 37.34
C ILE A 827 -20.88 10.87 37.29
N ALA A 828 -22.19 10.90 37.09
CA ALA A 828 -22.97 9.71 36.79
C ALA A 828 -22.96 9.50 35.26
N ALA A 829 -22.71 8.26 34.85
CA ALA A 829 -22.78 7.86 33.45
C ALA A 829 -23.56 6.55 33.35
N GLU A 830 -24.24 6.36 32.23
CA GLU A 830 -24.75 5.04 31.86
C GLU A 830 -23.84 4.52 30.75
N SER A 831 -23.27 3.34 30.93
CA SER A 831 -22.49 2.72 29.89
C SER A 831 -23.41 2.38 28.72
N VAL A 832 -23.10 3.00 27.61
CA VAL A 832 -23.79 2.80 26.35
C VAL A 832 -23.11 1.70 25.50
N ASN A 833 -21.90 1.25 25.87
CA ASN A 833 -21.07 0.33 25.09
C ASN A 833 -20.70 -0.95 25.88
N ASP A 834 -19.99 -1.86 25.20
CA ASP A 834 -19.56 -3.16 25.73
C ASP A 834 -18.71 -3.05 27.01
N GLU A 835 -18.85 -4.01 27.93
CA GLU A 835 -18.05 -4.11 29.18
C GLU A 835 -18.02 -2.86 30.07
N ASN A 836 -19.15 -2.15 30.14
CA ASN A 836 -19.30 -0.91 30.92
C ASN A 836 -18.37 0.24 30.46
N ARG A 837 -18.01 0.29 29.17
CA ARG A 837 -17.19 1.38 28.60
C ARG A 837 -18.04 2.62 28.30
N ILE A 838 -17.41 3.80 28.33
CA ILE A 838 -18.05 5.10 28.07
C ILE A 838 -17.27 5.99 27.08
N GLY A 839 -16.35 5.43 26.28
CA GLY A 839 -15.67 6.21 25.22
C GLY A 839 -14.56 7.17 25.71
N ILE A 840 -13.74 6.73 26.66
CA ILE A 840 -12.63 7.52 27.23
C ILE A 840 -11.30 6.80 27.01
N SER A 841 -10.25 7.55 26.64
CA SER A 841 -8.87 7.05 26.53
C SER A 841 -7.97 7.68 27.60
N PHE A 842 -6.98 6.93 28.09
CA PHE A 842 -6.11 7.32 29.21
C PHE A 842 -4.65 7.50 28.83
N ASP A 843 -3.93 8.32 29.61
CA ASP A 843 -2.48 8.45 29.57
C ASP A 843 -1.83 7.28 30.34
N GLU A 844 -1.20 6.36 29.62
CA GLU A 844 -0.52 5.19 30.21
C GLU A 844 0.73 5.59 31.03
N ASN A 845 1.26 6.80 30.84
CA ASN A 845 2.45 7.31 31.53
C ASN A 845 2.11 8.20 32.73
N PHE A 846 0.84 8.40 33.05
CA PHE A 846 0.45 9.16 34.25
C PHE A 846 0.89 8.39 35.52
N PRO A 847 1.40 9.07 36.57
CA PRO A 847 2.13 8.41 37.64
C PRO A 847 1.41 7.22 38.26
N VAL A 848 2.05 6.05 38.20
CA VAL A 848 1.69 4.84 38.93
C VAL A 848 2.44 4.87 40.28
N PRO A 849 1.82 4.48 41.40
CA PRO A 849 2.58 4.31 42.64
C PRO A 849 3.78 3.40 42.40
N LYS A 850 5.01 3.85 42.71
CA LYS A 850 6.16 2.95 42.76
C LYS A 850 5.90 1.96 43.90
N THR A 851 5.62 0.71 43.57
CA THR A 851 5.56 -0.38 44.54
C THR A 851 6.85 -0.38 45.36
N LYS A 852 6.72 -0.33 46.68
CA LYS A 852 7.85 -0.47 47.61
C LYS A 852 8.33 -1.90 47.68
#